data_AF-A0A1H4C1Z0-F1
#
_entry.id   AF-A0A1H4C1Z0-F1
#
_cell.length_a   1.000
_cell.length_b   1.000
_cell.length_c   1.000
_cell.angle_alpha   90.00
_cell.angle_beta   90.00
_cell.angle_gamma   90.00
#
_symmetry.space_group_name_H-M   'P 1'
#
loop_
_entity.id
_entity.type
_entity.pdbx_description
1 polymer ?
#
loop_
_entity_poly.entity_id
_entity_poly.type
_entity_poly.pdbx_seq_one_letter_code
_entity_poly.pdbx_strand_id
1 'polypeptide(L)'
;MFKKLAKSYVLQQKTTNITKIVSKYTFLLVHIGSFFTTFAHNIKNIRMRVAQKLRVTVMMLLSASLQAWADGGSGSGECKMVKIVAERLPDLSIPRHSHCAFFSPQGELTVVGGHTKGFVPTPTAEYLKDGKWQVVPMVYCHDDGVCVPLHTGKVLLAGGYERNLGIGQTFEVEMYDPATHNFNGFGCLDKRRTHVSGVELANGQVVISGNWYNEDAIATWNGGMYFESVSKVSVPRSSPYLFPISDDNIMVVADEQDNYGKPVDASIVDRMKGESFRVPLLEEWTPILLHHQTHANACAIGDHQYLFPVHDKSGQMAIIEVRDTVFSLLPTACPIPVHTKFGEIVWFTQIMVDREHQCAYMMGFNVEETKKFVLAINYAEHPATMMCYYTGQRMASSVTLPVLTPDGNLVITGGFDSNTTNFDPTAEVWLFPLANKELPQAAINTTSSKDYYPLIGAVVLLILVAGGWIYWKRCHRKATPEVKESPTEEATPEVEESASEEATPEVEESPTEEATPEVEESASEEAKPVTRSPLMPKEATDQLLLRIRQHMDEQRPYLNSELKVRDIANYLGTNSRYISYSIKRVEQCTFSAYINKHRVAYAQQLIRRHPDIKLTEVYLKSGFANEISFFRTFKDITGMTPSEWKAKELANEKGDAI
;
A
#
# COMPACT_ATOMS: atom_id res chain seq x y z
N MET A 1 28.99 94.64 85.55
CA MET A 1 28.19 93.99 84.48
C MET A 1 28.84 92.71 83.88
N PHE A 2 30.07 92.32 84.25
CA PHE A 2 30.85 91.26 83.57
C PHE A 2 30.36 89.79 83.70
N LYS A 3 29.38 89.45 84.54
CA LYS A 3 28.95 88.06 84.79
C LYS A 3 27.79 87.54 83.90
N LYS A 4 27.24 88.33 82.96
CA LYS A 4 26.18 87.87 82.02
C LYS A 4 26.70 87.43 80.63
N LEU A 5 27.86 87.90 80.18
CA LEU A 5 28.40 87.55 78.85
C LEU A 5 29.04 86.14 78.79
N ALA A 6 29.65 85.68 79.88
CA ALA A 6 30.36 84.39 79.94
C ALA A 6 29.47 83.15 79.73
N LYS A 7 28.14 83.26 79.89
CA LYS A 7 27.19 82.14 79.65
C LYS A 7 26.69 82.02 78.21
N SER A 8 26.95 83.02 77.34
CA SER A 8 26.54 82.95 75.93
C SER A 8 27.49 82.09 75.09
N TYR A 9 28.80 82.31 75.27
CA TYR A 9 29.85 81.79 74.37
C TYR A 9 29.97 80.25 74.35
N VAL A 10 29.63 79.58 75.46
CA VAL A 10 29.75 78.12 75.60
C VAL A 10 28.64 77.35 74.87
N LEU A 11 27.46 77.94 74.68
CA LEU A 11 26.38 77.30 73.93
C LEU A 11 26.63 77.36 72.41
N GLN A 12 27.24 78.44 71.93
CA GLN A 12 27.41 78.72 70.51
C GLN A 12 28.46 77.81 69.83
N GLN A 13 29.45 77.29 70.57
CA GLN A 13 30.41 76.32 70.01
C GLN A 13 29.84 74.90 69.87
N LYS A 14 28.88 74.48 70.71
CA LYS A 14 28.31 73.12 70.61
C LYS A 14 27.45 72.93 69.36
N THR A 15 26.72 73.94 68.92
CA THR A 15 25.94 73.87 67.67
C THR A 15 26.85 73.84 66.44
N THR A 16 27.94 74.62 66.40
CA THR A 16 28.84 74.67 65.22
C THR A 16 29.47 73.31 64.90
N ASN A 17 29.84 72.50 65.91
CA ASN A 17 30.37 71.17 65.68
C ASN A 17 29.31 70.17 65.20
N ILE A 18 28.08 70.23 65.73
CA ILE A 18 26.99 69.36 65.26
C ILE A 18 26.66 69.66 63.79
N THR A 19 26.54 70.94 63.39
CA THR A 19 26.26 71.29 61.99
C THR A 19 27.39 70.87 61.05
N LYS A 20 28.67 70.94 61.47
CA LYS A 20 29.81 70.45 60.66
C LYS A 20 29.85 68.92 60.57
N ILE A 21 29.50 68.20 61.64
CA ILE A 21 29.41 66.73 61.64
C ILE A 21 28.25 66.28 60.75
N VAL A 22 27.05 66.83 60.94
CA VAL A 22 25.88 66.55 60.08
C VAL A 22 26.17 66.91 58.63
N SER A 23 26.79 68.07 58.35
CA SER A 23 27.20 68.42 56.98
C SER A 23 28.15 67.38 56.36
N LYS A 24 29.18 66.92 57.10
CA LYS A 24 30.09 65.86 56.61
C LYS A 24 29.37 64.53 56.37
N TYR A 25 28.51 64.09 57.29
CA TYR A 25 27.78 62.82 57.13
C TYR A 25 26.68 62.91 56.06
N THR A 26 25.98 64.03 55.90
CA THR A 26 25.03 64.24 54.80
C THR A 26 25.74 64.29 53.45
N PHE A 27 26.91 64.94 53.34
CA PHE A 27 27.68 64.94 52.09
C PHE A 27 28.20 63.52 51.76
N LEU A 28 28.64 62.77 52.78
CA LEU A 28 29.04 61.38 52.63
C LEU A 28 27.85 60.47 52.26
N LEU A 29 26.67 60.66 52.86
CA LEU A 29 25.44 59.91 52.56
C LEU A 29 24.84 60.27 51.20
N VAL A 30 24.98 61.52 50.73
CA VAL A 30 24.60 61.92 49.37
C VAL A 30 25.56 61.32 48.34
N HIS A 31 26.87 61.27 48.60
CA HIS A 31 27.81 60.59 47.72
C HIS A 31 27.68 59.06 47.75
N ILE A 32 27.48 58.45 48.92
CA ILE A 32 27.19 57.00 49.05
C ILE A 32 25.85 56.69 48.37
N GLY A 33 24.81 57.51 48.59
CA GLY A 33 23.50 57.38 47.93
C GLY A 33 23.60 57.52 46.42
N SER A 34 24.34 58.51 45.92
CA SER A 34 24.62 58.69 44.48
C SER A 34 25.45 57.55 43.89
N PHE A 35 26.42 57.02 44.65
CA PHE A 35 27.20 55.86 44.25
C PHE A 35 26.31 54.61 44.21
N PHE A 36 25.45 54.38 45.20
CA PHE A 36 24.51 53.26 45.22
C PHE A 36 23.38 53.40 44.19
N THR A 37 22.86 54.59 43.88
CA THR A 37 21.89 54.76 42.79
C THR A 37 22.56 54.63 41.43
N THR A 38 23.79 55.12 41.24
CA THR A 38 24.55 54.93 39.99
C THR A 38 24.99 53.47 39.83
N PHE A 39 25.37 52.79 40.91
CA PHE A 39 25.72 51.36 40.93
C PHE A 39 24.48 50.47 40.75
N ALA A 40 23.34 50.80 41.37
CA ALA A 40 22.07 50.11 41.15
C ALA A 40 21.49 50.40 39.76
N HIS A 41 21.64 51.61 39.22
CA HIS A 41 21.24 51.94 37.85
C HIS A 41 22.15 51.26 36.83
N ASN A 42 23.46 51.17 37.08
CA ASN A 42 24.37 50.35 36.27
C ASN A 42 24.06 48.85 36.43
N ILE A 43 23.76 48.32 37.62
CA ILE A 43 23.34 46.93 37.80
C ILE A 43 21.97 46.66 37.17
N LYS A 44 21.05 47.63 37.15
CA LYS A 44 19.74 47.50 36.49
C LYS A 44 19.87 47.62 34.97
N ASN A 45 20.75 48.48 34.46
CA ASN A 45 21.08 48.57 33.04
C ASN A 45 21.97 47.43 32.56
N ILE A 46 22.81 46.84 33.41
CA ILE A 46 23.56 45.60 33.13
C ILE A 46 22.58 44.44 33.19
N ARG A 47 21.69 44.33 34.20
CA ARG A 47 20.62 43.31 34.21
C ARG A 47 19.66 43.47 33.05
N MET A 48 19.32 44.69 32.60
CA MET A 48 18.49 44.88 31.41
C MET A 48 19.26 44.69 30.10
N ARG A 49 20.54 45.06 29.99
CA ARG A 49 21.35 44.76 28.80
C ARG A 49 21.77 43.30 28.74
N VAL A 50 21.91 42.61 29.88
CA VAL A 50 22.11 41.16 29.97
C VAL A 50 20.78 40.44 29.80
N ALA A 51 19.63 40.95 30.25
CA ALA A 51 18.33 40.35 29.95
C ALA A 51 17.83 40.66 28.53
N GLN A 52 18.24 41.78 27.91
CA GLN A 52 18.02 42.07 26.49
C GLN A 52 19.02 41.30 25.64
N LYS A 53 20.32 41.24 25.98
CA LYS A 53 21.24 40.32 25.30
C LYS A 53 20.84 38.87 25.52
N LEU A 54 20.38 38.45 26.69
CA LEU A 54 19.88 37.09 26.90
C LEU A 54 18.52 36.88 26.23
N ARG A 55 17.63 37.87 26.10
CA ARG A 55 16.41 37.73 25.26
C ARG A 55 16.72 37.75 23.77
N VAL A 56 17.69 38.52 23.31
CA VAL A 56 18.13 38.59 21.90
C VAL A 56 19.05 37.43 21.56
N THR A 57 19.77 36.85 22.51
CA THR A 57 20.55 35.61 22.37
C THR A 57 19.67 34.38 22.63
N VAL A 58 18.60 34.43 23.42
CA VAL A 58 17.58 33.37 23.47
C VAL A 58 16.63 33.48 22.29
N MET A 59 16.37 34.67 21.72
CA MET A 59 15.71 34.82 20.42
C MET A 59 16.64 34.49 19.27
N MET A 60 17.96 34.72 19.36
CA MET A 60 18.93 34.21 18.38
C MET A 60 19.29 32.75 18.60
N LEU A 61 19.08 32.15 19.78
CA LEU A 61 19.21 30.71 20.00
C LEU A 61 17.89 29.97 19.75
N LEU A 62 16.73 30.63 19.86
CA LEU A 62 15.45 30.12 19.35
C LEU A 62 15.36 30.32 17.85
N SER A 63 15.82 31.45 17.30
CA SER A 63 15.94 31.58 15.85
C SER A 63 17.05 30.69 15.32
N ALA A 64 18.19 30.52 16.00
CA ALA A 64 19.21 29.53 15.63
C ALA A 64 18.96 28.12 16.16
N SER A 65 17.82 27.84 16.80
CA SER A 65 17.32 26.46 17.02
C SER A 65 16.07 26.17 16.21
N LEU A 66 15.36 27.17 15.68
CA LEU A 66 14.51 27.00 14.49
C LEU A 66 15.41 26.86 13.26
N GLN A 67 16.48 27.65 13.16
CA GLN A 67 17.49 27.54 12.11
C GLN A 67 18.47 26.38 12.35
N ALA A 68 18.65 25.85 13.57
CA ALA A 68 19.28 24.54 13.79
C ALA A 68 18.26 23.40 14.00
N TRP A 69 17.03 23.59 13.51
CA TRP A 69 16.02 22.55 13.28
C TRP A 69 15.64 22.52 11.79
N ALA A 70 15.71 23.67 11.10
CA ALA A 70 15.75 23.81 9.64
C ALA A 70 17.13 23.46 9.07
N ASP A 71 18.22 24.13 9.48
CA ASP A 71 19.59 23.73 9.10
C ASP A 71 20.08 22.54 9.94
N GLY A 72 19.43 22.24 11.08
CA GLY A 72 19.53 20.90 11.69
C GLY A 72 18.88 19.82 10.82
N GLY A 73 17.96 20.22 9.92
CA GLY A 73 17.45 19.45 8.79
C GLY A 73 18.29 19.59 7.51
N SER A 74 19.39 20.35 7.49
CA SER A 74 20.36 20.37 6.36
C SER A 74 21.26 19.12 6.32
N GLY A 75 20.84 18.07 7.03
CA GLY A 75 21.17 16.68 6.71
C GLY A 75 20.25 16.06 5.64
N SER A 76 19.52 16.87 4.87
CA SER A 76 18.70 16.44 3.72
C SER A 76 19.57 15.93 2.56
N GLY A 77 20.26 14.81 2.78
CA GLY A 77 20.98 14.11 1.73
C GLY A 77 20.02 13.73 0.61
N GLU A 78 20.37 14.06 -0.63
CA GLU A 78 19.58 13.68 -1.80
C GLU A 78 19.38 12.15 -1.82
N CYS A 79 18.18 11.70 -2.20
CA CYS A 79 17.89 10.27 -2.32
C CYS A 79 18.96 9.60 -3.21
N LYS A 80 19.67 8.61 -2.66
CA LYS A 80 20.92 8.10 -3.23
C LYS A 80 20.67 7.50 -4.62
N MET A 81 21.15 8.16 -5.66
CA MET A 81 20.96 7.74 -7.05
C MET A 81 21.98 6.67 -7.48
N VAL A 82 21.57 5.41 -7.64
CA VAL A 82 22.47 4.30 -8.03
C VAL A 82 22.16 3.79 -9.43
N LYS A 83 23.17 3.75 -10.31
CA LYS A 83 23.01 3.16 -11.65
C LYS A 83 22.89 1.64 -11.54
N ILE A 84 21.90 1.06 -12.20
CA ILE A 84 21.73 -0.39 -12.33
C ILE A 84 21.77 -0.83 -13.79
N VAL A 85 22.05 -2.12 -13.97
CA VAL A 85 21.83 -2.87 -15.20
C VAL A 85 20.53 -3.66 -14.98
N ALA A 86 19.55 -3.48 -15.87
CA ALA A 86 18.43 -4.40 -16.00
C ALA A 86 18.84 -5.55 -16.93
N GLU A 87 18.40 -6.76 -16.63
CA GLU A 87 18.73 -7.98 -17.36
C GLU A 87 17.62 -8.30 -18.36
N ARG A 88 18.01 -8.63 -19.60
CA ARG A 88 17.08 -8.99 -20.67
C ARG A 88 16.73 -10.47 -20.53
N LEU A 89 15.50 -10.75 -20.16
CA LEU A 89 14.93 -12.10 -20.14
C LEU A 89 14.49 -12.51 -21.56
N PRO A 90 14.10 -13.78 -21.80
CA PRO A 90 13.53 -14.19 -23.08
C PRO A 90 12.30 -13.35 -23.44
N ASP A 91 12.27 -12.83 -24.67
CA ASP A 91 11.14 -12.04 -25.18
C ASP A 91 9.88 -12.90 -25.35
N LEU A 92 8.73 -12.27 -25.14
CA LEU A 92 7.39 -12.87 -25.37
C LEU A 92 7.25 -13.36 -26.82
N SER A 93 6.48 -14.42 -27.03
CA SER A 93 6.16 -14.94 -28.36
C SER A 93 5.24 -13.98 -29.12
N ILE A 94 4.39 -13.23 -28.40
CA ILE A 94 3.43 -12.27 -28.94
C ILE A 94 3.70 -10.88 -28.30
N PRO A 95 4.16 -9.88 -29.09
CA PRO A 95 4.31 -8.49 -28.63
C PRO A 95 2.98 -7.90 -28.14
N ARG A 96 2.93 -7.34 -26.93
CA ARG A 96 1.69 -6.97 -26.25
C ARG A 96 1.81 -5.82 -25.23
N HIS A 97 0.69 -5.16 -24.98
CA HIS A 97 0.48 -4.09 -24.00
C HIS A 97 -0.88 -4.25 -23.30
N SER A 98 -1.12 -3.52 -22.20
CA SER A 98 -2.40 -3.52 -21.44
C SER A 98 -2.83 -4.92 -20.95
N HIS A 99 -1.85 -5.82 -20.82
CA HIS A 99 -2.01 -7.18 -20.31
C HIS A 99 -1.85 -7.25 -18.80
N CYS A 100 -2.43 -8.29 -18.22
CA CYS A 100 -2.15 -8.71 -16.85
C CYS A 100 -0.84 -9.48 -16.78
N ALA A 101 -0.06 -9.28 -15.72
CA ALA A 101 1.12 -10.09 -15.41
C ALA A 101 1.11 -10.46 -13.92
N PHE A 102 1.50 -11.69 -13.59
CA PHE A 102 1.59 -12.17 -12.21
C PHE A 102 2.49 -13.40 -12.11
N PHE A 103 2.96 -13.71 -10.90
CA PHE A 103 3.52 -15.02 -10.59
C PHE A 103 2.41 -15.97 -10.10
N SER A 104 2.44 -17.21 -10.58
CA SER A 104 1.59 -18.28 -10.05
C SER A 104 2.06 -18.71 -8.65
N PRO A 105 1.23 -19.42 -7.86
CA PRO A 105 1.66 -20.05 -6.61
C PRO A 105 2.81 -21.05 -6.77
N GLN A 106 3.11 -21.49 -8.01
CA GLN A 106 4.21 -22.37 -8.37
C GLN A 106 5.51 -21.60 -8.72
N GLY A 107 5.51 -20.27 -8.62
CA GLY A 107 6.66 -19.41 -8.95
C GLY A 107 6.83 -19.13 -10.45
N GLU A 108 5.80 -19.40 -11.26
CA GLU A 108 5.87 -19.25 -12.72
C GLU A 108 5.31 -17.90 -13.17
N LEU A 109 6.11 -17.13 -13.92
CA LEU A 109 5.68 -15.84 -14.48
C LEU A 109 4.66 -16.09 -15.61
N THR A 110 3.43 -15.63 -15.42
CA THR A 110 2.35 -15.67 -16.42
C THR A 110 1.98 -14.26 -16.87
N VAL A 111 1.72 -14.11 -18.16
CA VAL A 111 1.20 -12.90 -18.81
C VAL A 111 -0.09 -13.24 -19.54
N VAL A 112 -1.14 -12.43 -19.39
CA VAL A 112 -2.51 -12.76 -19.81
C VAL A 112 -3.17 -11.58 -20.53
N GLY A 113 -3.72 -11.82 -21.72
CA GLY A 113 -4.53 -10.83 -22.45
C GLY A 113 -3.70 -9.65 -22.97
N GLY A 114 -4.29 -8.45 -22.87
CA GLY A 114 -3.81 -7.22 -23.50
C GLY A 114 -4.17 -7.13 -24.98
N HIS A 115 -3.46 -6.24 -25.70
CA HIS A 115 -3.58 -6.06 -27.14
C HIS A 115 -2.25 -6.13 -27.88
N THR A 116 -2.35 -6.43 -29.18
CA THR A 116 -1.24 -6.42 -30.16
C THR A 116 -1.36 -5.22 -31.10
N LYS A 117 -0.43 -5.09 -32.07
CA LYS A 117 -0.33 -3.98 -33.02
C LYS A 117 -1.67 -3.55 -33.63
N GLY A 118 -1.97 -2.25 -33.54
CA GLY A 118 -3.27 -1.70 -33.95
C GLY A 118 -4.35 -1.86 -32.88
N PHE A 119 -3.95 -1.98 -31.61
CA PHE A 119 -4.84 -2.18 -30.46
C PHE A 119 -5.80 -3.37 -30.68
N VAL A 120 -5.29 -4.50 -31.16
CA VAL A 120 -6.09 -5.72 -31.41
C VAL A 120 -6.06 -6.62 -30.17
N PRO A 121 -7.17 -6.76 -29.41
CA PRO A 121 -7.18 -7.53 -28.16
C PRO A 121 -6.83 -9.01 -28.41
N THR A 122 -5.91 -9.57 -27.62
CA THR A 122 -5.39 -10.92 -27.86
C THR A 122 -6.03 -11.98 -26.95
N PRO A 123 -6.62 -13.06 -27.50
CA PRO A 123 -7.17 -14.17 -26.72
C PRO A 123 -6.07 -15.19 -26.38
N THR A 124 -4.93 -14.69 -25.88
CA THR A 124 -3.77 -15.54 -25.54
C THR A 124 -3.11 -15.11 -24.25
N ALA A 125 -2.67 -16.11 -23.49
CA ALA A 125 -1.74 -15.95 -22.39
C ALA A 125 -0.42 -16.66 -22.71
N GLU A 126 0.63 -16.29 -22.01
CA GLU A 126 1.96 -16.89 -22.10
C GLU A 126 2.52 -17.10 -20.70
N TYR A 127 3.12 -18.27 -20.44
CA TYR A 127 3.82 -18.53 -19.18
C TYR A 127 5.27 -18.96 -19.43
N LEU A 128 6.19 -18.54 -18.56
CA LEU A 128 7.63 -18.73 -18.74
C LEU A 128 8.10 -20.02 -18.06
N LYS A 129 8.37 -21.06 -18.86
CA LYS A 129 8.78 -22.38 -18.39
C LYS A 129 10.09 -22.83 -19.02
N ASP A 130 11.03 -23.32 -18.21
CA ASP A 130 12.36 -23.78 -18.65
C ASP A 130 13.09 -22.76 -19.56
N GLY A 131 12.92 -21.46 -19.26
CA GLY A 131 13.47 -20.34 -20.04
C GLY A 131 12.77 -20.08 -21.38
N LYS A 132 11.56 -20.59 -21.60
CA LYS A 132 10.79 -20.43 -22.84
C LYS A 132 9.31 -20.13 -22.55
N TRP A 133 8.78 -19.13 -23.23
CA TRP A 133 7.35 -18.83 -23.19
C TRP A 133 6.53 -19.94 -23.85
N GLN A 134 5.46 -20.38 -23.18
CA GLN A 134 4.47 -21.32 -23.67
C GLN A 134 3.17 -20.55 -23.94
N VAL A 135 2.74 -20.48 -25.19
CA VAL A 135 1.49 -19.80 -25.57
C VAL A 135 0.29 -20.71 -25.32
N VAL A 136 -0.74 -20.20 -24.62
CA VAL A 136 -2.01 -20.88 -24.37
C VAL A 136 -3.21 -20.01 -24.77
N PRO A 137 -4.28 -20.61 -25.32
CA PRO A 137 -5.47 -19.88 -25.74
C PRO A 137 -6.35 -19.53 -24.54
N MET A 138 -6.89 -18.31 -24.55
CA MET A 138 -7.97 -17.86 -23.66
C MET A 138 -9.32 -18.10 -24.34
N VAL A 139 -10.43 -18.13 -23.60
CA VAL A 139 -11.77 -18.13 -24.22
C VAL A 139 -12.17 -16.71 -24.62
N TYR A 140 -11.73 -15.69 -23.86
CA TYR A 140 -12.02 -14.28 -24.11
C TYR A 140 -10.76 -13.41 -24.18
N CYS A 141 -10.88 -12.20 -24.74
CA CYS A 141 -9.83 -11.18 -24.68
C CYS A 141 -10.05 -10.31 -23.43
N HIS A 142 -8.96 -9.97 -22.73
CA HIS A 142 -8.97 -9.06 -21.57
C HIS A 142 -7.90 -8.00 -21.76
N ASP A 143 -8.29 -6.85 -22.32
CA ASP A 143 -7.43 -5.71 -22.67
C ASP A 143 -7.81 -4.50 -21.81
N ASP A 144 -6.92 -4.08 -20.89
CA ASP A 144 -7.24 -3.22 -19.74
C ASP A 144 -8.38 -3.74 -18.81
N GLY A 145 -8.66 -5.05 -18.91
CA GLY A 145 -9.54 -5.81 -18.01
C GLY A 145 -8.83 -6.24 -16.72
N VAL A 146 -9.60 -6.48 -15.65
CA VAL A 146 -9.07 -6.73 -14.31
C VAL A 146 -8.61 -8.17 -14.09
N CYS A 147 -7.42 -8.32 -13.48
CA CYS A 147 -6.92 -9.58 -12.93
C CYS A 147 -6.97 -9.55 -11.39
N VAL A 148 -7.63 -10.55 -10.80
CA VAL A 148 -7.70 -10.77 -9.36
C VAL A 148 -7.15 -12.16 -9.03
N PRO A 149 -5.91 -12.25 -8.52
CA PRO A 149 -5.38 -13.50 -7.96
C PRO A 149 -6.20 -13.92 -6.74
N LEU A 150 -6.56 -15.19 -6.67
CA LEU A 150 -7.48 -15.72 -5.65
C LEU A 150 -6.77 -16.59 -4.61
N HIS A 151 -7.35 -16.69 -3.40
CA HIS A 151 -6.90 -17.59 -2.32
C HIS A 151 -6.87 -19.08 -2.75
N THR A 152 -7.61 -19.43 -3.81
CA THR A 152 -7.62 -20.78 -4.41
C THR A 152 -6.38 -21.06 -5.28
N GLY A 153 -5.52 -20.07 -5.53
CA GLY A 153 -4.41 -20.14 -6.48
C GLY A 153 -4.80 -19.94 -7.94
N LYS A 154 -6.10 -19.79 -8.24
CA LYS A 154 -6.62 -19.39 -9.56
C LYS A 154 -6.57 -17.87 -9.72
N VAL A 155 -6.77 -17.37 -10.93
CA VAL A 155 -6.88 -15.92 -11.22
C VAL A 155 -8.19 -15.64 -11.96
N LEU A 156 -9.02 -14.77 -11.41
CA LEU A 156 -10.21 -14.25 -12.07
C LEU A 156 -9.82 -13.09 -12.99
N LEU A 157 -10.28 -13.13 -14.23
CA LEU A 157 -10.06 -12.14 -15.29
C LEU A 157 -11.42 -11.56 -15.67
N ALA A 158 -11.59 -10.24 -15.78
CA ALA A 158 -12.90 -9.64 -16.07
C ALA A 158 -12.83 -8.31 -16.84
N GLY A 159 -13.77 -8.11 -17.77
CA GLY A 159 -13.90 -6.87 -18.53
C GLY A 159 -12.74 -6.64 -19.50
N GLY A 160 -12.53 -5.36 -19.85
CA GLY A 160 -11.61 -4.92 -20.88
C GLY A 160 -12.31 -4.54 -22.20
N TYR A 161 -11.52 -4.20 -23.21
CA TYR A 161 -12.02 -3.80 -24.53
C TYR A 161 -12.51 -4.98 -25.38
N GLU A 162 -13.67 -4.82 -26.02
CA GLU A 162 -14.34 -5.86 -26.83
C GLU A 162 -13.82 -5.91 -28.27
N ARG A 163 -13.32 -4.79 -28.81
CA ARG A 163 -12.89 -4.66 -30.22
C ARG A 163 -11.66 -3.77 -30.36
N ASN A 164 -11.03 -3.89 -31.53
CA ASN A 164 -9.84 -3.14 -31.91
C ASN A 164 -9.98 -1.63 -31.67
N LEU A 165 -8.85 -0.95 -31.42
CA LEU A 165 -8.78 0.49 -31.14
C LEU A 165 -9.50 0.93 -29.85
N GLY A 166 -9.64 0.02 -28.87
CA GLY A 166 -10.33 0.29 -27.61
C GLY A 166 -11.85 0.49 -27.74
N ILE A 167 -12.48 -0.06 -28.80
CA ILE A 167 -13.86 0.32 -29.15
C ILE A 167 -14.89 -0.61 -28.50
N GLY A 168 -15.44 -0.16 -27.38
CA GLY A 168 -16.48 -0.84 -26.63
C GLY A 168 -15.90 -1.80 -25.59
N GLN A 169 -16.72 -2.12 -24.59
CA GLN A 169 -16.33 -2.81 -23.36
C GLN A 169 -17.05 -4.14 -23.25
N THR A 170 -16.42 -5.12 -22.60
CA THR A 170 -17.02 -6.46 -22.47
C THR A 170 -17.66 -6.74 -21.12
N PHE A 171 -18.64 -7.65 -21.12
CA PHE A 171 -19.18 -8.32 -19.91
C PHE A 171 -18.36 -9.56 -19.52
N GLU A 172 -17.39 -9.95 -20.35
CA GLU A 172 -16.71 -11.23 -20.21
C GLU A 172 -15.88 -11.34 -18.91
N VAL A 173 -15.87 -12.56 -18.37
CA VAL A 173 -15.19 -12.96 -17.15
C VAL A 173 -14.71 -14.39 -17.35
N GLU A 174 -13.50 -14.70 -16.92
CA GLU A 174 -12.82 -15.97 -17.13
C GLU A 174 -11.99 -16.35 -15.90
N MET A 175 -11.97 -17.64 -15.56
CA MET A 175 -11.07 -18.19 -14.55
C MET A 175 -9.85 -18.82 -15.24
N TYR A 176 -8.66 -18.35 -14.89
CA TYR A 176 -7.40 -19.03 -15.22
C TYR A 176 -6.98 -19.95 -14.07
N ASP A 177 -6.57 -21.17 -14.42
CA ASP A 177 -6.03 -22.16 -13.50
C ASP A 177 -4.53 -22.38 -13.79
N PRO A 178 -3.60 -21.76 -13.05
CA PRO A 178 -2.16 -21.85 -13.34
C PRO A 178 -1.58 -23.26 -13.21
N ALA A 179 -2.21 -24.16 -12.44
CA ALA A 179 -1.74 -25.52 -12.25
C ALA A 179 -2.05 -26.44 -13.45
N THR A 180 -2.96 -26.03 -14.33
CA THR A 180 -3.35 -26.78 -15.54
C THR A 180 -3.31 -25.96 -16.83
N HIS A 181 -2.98 -24.66 -16.73
CA HIS A 181 -3.02 -23.64 -17.78
C HIS A 181 -4.35 -23.52 -18.53
N ASN A 182 -5.46 -23.95 -17.90
CA ASN A 182 -6.79 -23.89 -18.51
C ASN A 182 -7.46 -22.54 -18.24
N PHE A 183 -8.24 -22.13 -19.24
CA PHE A 183 -9.06 -20.94 -19.25
C PHE A 183 -10.53 -21.36 -19.30
N ASN A 184 -11.34 -20.85 -18.38
CA ASN A 184 -12.77 -21.13 -18.33
C ASN A 184 -13.59 -19.85 -18.19
N GLY A 185 -14.03 -19.34 -19.33
CA GLY A 185 -14.93 -18.21 -19.45
C GLY A 185 -16.33 -18.50 -18.91
N PHE A 186 -16.93 -17.55 -18.20
CA PHE A 186 -18.33 -17.58 -17.75
C PHE A 186 -19.07 -16.24 -17.90
N GLY A 187 -18.39 -15.10 -18.09
CA GLY A 187 -18.97 -13.86 -18.62
C GLY A 187 -20.06 -13.21 -17.76
N CYS A 188 -19.71 -12.91 -16.51
CA CYS A 188 -20.66 -12.65 -15.44
C CYS A 188 -20.68 -11.21 -14.89
N LEU A 189 -20.09 -10.22 -15.55
CA LEU A 189 -20.13 -8.84 -15.06
C LEU A 189 -21.56 -8.27 -15.00
N ASP A 190 -21.80 -7.36 -14.06
CA ASP A 190 -23.05 -6.61 -13.90
C ASP A 190 -23.27 -5.62 -15.05
N LYS A 191 -22.18 -4.99 -15.49
CA LYS A 191 -22.05 -3.97 -16.55
C LYS A 191 -20.87 -4.31 -17.46
N ARG A 192 -20.81 -3.72 -18.65
CA ARG A 192 -19.57 -3.70 -19.44
C ARG A 192 -18.55 -2.80 -18.71
N ARG A 193 -17.29 -3.23 -18.56
CA ARG A 193 -16.27 -2.46 -17.84
C ARG A 193 -14.85 -2.57 -18.43
N THR A 194 -14.02 -1.55 -18.25
CA THR A 194 -12.56 -1.53 -18.51
C THR A 194 -11.87 -0.47 -17.61
N HIS A 195 -10.55 -0.52 -17.44
CA HIS A 195 -9.78 0.23 -16.41
C HIS A 195 -10.39 0.05 -15.01
N VAL A 196 -10.49 -1.22 -14.60
CA VAL A 196 -11.13 -1.67 -13.36
C VAL A 196 -10.07 -2.20 -12.39
N SER A 197 -10.24 -1.88 -11.10
CA SER A 197 -9.43 -2.43 -10.02
C SER A 197 -10.17 -3.56 -9.30
N GLY A 198 -9.44 -4.52 -8.72
CA GLY A 198 -10.06 -5.69 -8.07
C GLY A 198 -9.24 -6.31 -6.94
N VAL A 199 -9.94 -6.96 -6.02
CA VAL A 199 -9.37 -7.65 -4.84
C VAL A 199 -10.30 -8.78 -4.38
N GLU A 200 -9.75 -9.88 -3.87
CA GLU A 200 -10.52 -10.88 -3.10
C GLU A 200 -10.37 -10.58 -1.59
N LEU A 201 -11.48 -10.55 -0.86
CA LEU A 201 -11.48 -10.36 0.60
C LEU A 201 -11.34 -11.71 1.32
N ALA A 202 -10.94 -11.67 2.61
CA ALA A 202 -10.70 -12.87 3.41
C ALA A 202 -11.93 -13.79 3.54
N ASN A 203 -13.15 -13.29 3.32
CA ASN A 203 -14.38 -14.09 3.28
C ASN A 203 -14.62 -14.87 1.97
N GLY A 204 -13.78 -14.71 0.95
CA GLY A 204 -13.93 -15.33 -0.38
C GLY A 204 -14.69 -14.50 -1.42
N GLN A 205 -15.01 -13.23 -1.12
CA GLN A 205 -15.73 -12.32 -1.99
C GLN A 205 -14.76 -11.51 -2.85
N VAL A 206 -14.87 -11.62 -4.18
CA VAL A 206 -14.17 -10.72 -5.10
C VAL A 206 -14.94 -9.42 -5.18
N VAL A 207 -14.25 -8.29 -5.04
CA VAL A 207 -14.80 -6.94 -5.14
C VAL A 207 -14.07 -6.20 -6.26
N ILE A 208 -14.83 -5.49 -7.09
CA ILE A 208 -14.31 -4.63 -8.16
C ILE A 208 -14.94 -3.24 -8.08
N SER A 209 -14.17 -2.22 -8.46
CA SER A 209 -14.68 -0.86 -8.72
C SER A 209 -13.79 -0.21 -9.78
N GLY A 210 -14.35 0.78 -10.45
CA GLY A 210 -13.73 1.48 -11.57
C GLY A 210 -14.45 1.16 -12.88
N ASN A 211 -14.47 2.17 -13.76
CA ASN A 211 -14.84 2.03 -15.17
C ASN A 211 -14.29 3.22 -15.98
N TRP A 212 -14.10 3.05 -17.28
CA TRP A 212 -13.73 4.13 -18.22
C TRP A 212 -14.96 4.56 -19.03
N TYR A 213 -15.20 5.87 -19.18
CA TYR A 213 -16.29 6.50 -19.97
C TYR A 213 -17.74 6.03 -19.71
N ASN A 214 -17.96 5.13 -18.75
CA ASN A 214 -19.21 4.40 -18.52
C ASN A 214 -19.51 4.30 -17.00
N GLU A 215 -20.72 3.90 -16.60
CA GLU A 215 -21.12 3.88 -15.19
C GLU A 215 -20.19 3.02 -14.32
N ASP A 216 -19.73 3.60 -13.20
CA ASP A 216 -19.09 2.86 -12.10
C ASP A 216 -20.06 2.63 -10.93
N ALA A 217 -19.80 1.56 -10.19
CA ALA A 217 -20.42 1.14 -8.94
C ALA A 217 -19.54 0.03 -8.34
N ILE A 218 -19.49 -0.06 -7.01
CA ILE A 218 -18.78 -1.15 -6.33
C ILE A 218 -19.59 -2.43 -6.55
N ALA A 219 -19.01 -3.42 -7.23
CA ALA A 219 -19.65 -4.68 -7.56
C ALA A 219 -18.88 -5.87 -6.98
N THR A 220 -19.59 -6.96 -6.67
CA THR A 220 -19.00 -8.13 -5.99
C THR A 220 -19.44 -9.46 -6.56
N TRP A 221 -18.52 -10.43 -6.58
CA TRP A 221 -18.76 -11.82 -6.99
C TRP A 221 -18.43 -12.77 -5.84
N ASN A 222 -19.30 -13.75 -5.61
CA ASN A 222 -19.27 -14.63 -4.42
C ASN A 222 -19.16 -16.12 -4.81
N GLY A 223 -18.42 -16.47 -5.87
CA GLY A 223 -18.51 -17.82 -6.47
C GLY A 223 -19.91 -18.07 -7.03
N GLY A 224 -20.49 -17.07 -7.70
CA GLY A 224 -21.87 -17.06 -8.13
C GLY A 224 -22.01 -16.82 -9.63
N MET A 225 -23.25 -16.79 -10.09
CA MET A 225 -23.57 -16.49 -11.49
C MET A 225 -23.11 -15.12 -11.98
N TYR A 226 -22.87 -14.18 -11.08
CA TYR A 226 -22.74 -12.76 -11.38
C TYR A 226 -21.87 -11.99 -10.41
N PHE A 227 -21.30 -10.91 -10.93
CA PHE A 227 -21.07 -9.71 -10.14
C PHE A 227 -22.40 -8.99 -9.87
N GLU A 228 -22.60 -8.54 -8.64
CA GLU A 228 -23.75 -7.71 -8.25
C GLU A 228 -23.24 -6.33 -7.79
N SER A 229 -23.74 -5.24 -8.37
CA SER A 229 -23.55 -3.87 -7.86
C SER A 229 -24.14 -3.75 -6.45
N VAL A 230 -23.30 -3.60 -5.41
CA VAL A 230 -23.73 -3.54 -4.00
C VAL A 230 -23.76 -2.12 -3.45
N SER A 231 -22.93 -1.21 -3.97
CA SER A 231 -22.86 0.19 -3.52
C SER A 231 -22.51 1.12 -4.68
N LYS A 232 -22.84 2.42 -4.53
CA LYS A 232 -22.45 3.46 -5.48
C LYS A 232 -21.16 4.13 -5.01
N VAL A 233 -20.33 4.55 -5.96
CA VAL A 233 -19.25 5.52 -5.71
C VAL A 233 -19.80 6.94 -5.75
N SER A 234 -19.22 7.87 -4.99
CA SER A 234 -19.62 9.29 -4.99
C SER A 234 -19.31 9.99 -6.31
N VAL A 235 -18.24 9.55 -6.97
CA VAL A 235 -17.79 10.01 -8.30
C VAL A 235 -17.29 8.81 -9.10
N PRO A 236 -17.78 8.56 -10.33
CA PRO A 236 -17.24 7.52 -11.20
C PRO A 236 -15.79 7.79 -11.61
N ARG A 237 -14.94 6.75 -11.64
CA ARG A 237 -13.48 6.86 -11.82
C ARG A 237 -12.90 5.63 -12.51
N SER A 238 -11.74 5.77 -13.14
CA SER A 238 -10.91 4.66 -13.61
C SER A 238 -9.93 4.20 -12.53
N SER A 239 -9.43 2.96 -12.63
CA SER A 239 -8.26 2.44 -11.90
C SER A 239 -8.14 2.77 -10.39
N PRO A 240 -9.22 2.81 -9.57
CA PRO A 240 -9.11 3.30 -8.20
C PRO A 240 -8.26 2.41 -7.30
N TYR A 241 -7.73 2.97 -6.21
CA TYR A 241 -7.12 2.17 -5.15
C TYR A 241 -8.24 1.51 -4.32
N LEU A 242 -8.18 0.18 -4.17
CA LEU A 242 -9.06 -0.57 -3.28
C LEU A 242 -8.29 -0.99 -2.03
N PHE A 243 -8.78 -0.66 -0.84
CA PHE A 243 -8.15 -1.04 0.43
C PHE A 243 -9.14 -1.85 1.29
N PRO A 244 -8.96 -3.18 1.43
CA PRO A 244 -9.70 -3.99 2.41
C PRO A 244 -9.55 -3.48 3.85
N ILE A 245 -10.67 -3.30 4.55
CA ILE A 245 -10.72 -2.79 5.93
C ILE A 245 -11.48 -3.72 6.90
N SER A 246 -11.96 -4.85 6.41
CA SER A 246 -12.42 -6.01 7.17
C SER A 246 -12.46 -7.23 6.23
N ASP A 247 -12.79 -8.41 6.76
CA ASP A 247 -13.07 -9.63 5.99
C ASP A 247 -14.10 -9.43 4.86
N ASP A 248 -14.93 -8.38 4.95
CA ASP A 248 -16.13 -8.18 4.12
C ASP A 248 -16.35 -6.73 3.65
N ASN A 249 -15.37 -5.82 3.78
CA ASN A 249 -15.52 -4.41 3.41
C ASN A 249 -14.23 -3.82 2.82
N ILE A 250 -14.39 -2.85 1.91
CA ILE A 250 -13.29 -2.07 1.32
C ILE A 250 -13.56 -0.57 1.43
N MET A 251 -12.48 0.21 1.40
CA MET A 251 -12.47 1.60 0.96
C MET A 251 -12.11 1.68 -0.53
N VAL A 252 -12.63 2.71 -1.21
CA VAL A 252 -12.29 3.06 -2.60
C VAL A 252 -11.78 4.50 -2.62
N VAL A 253 -10.48 4.66 -2.89
CA VAL A 253 -9.84 5.98 -3.07
C VAL A 253 -9.67 6.23 -4.56
N ALA A 254 -9.97 7.44 -5.02
CA ALA A 254 -9.72 7.82 -6.41
C ALA A 254 -8.22 8.01 -6.68
N ASP A 255 -7.86 8.00 -7.96
CA ASP A 255 -6.64 8.67 -8.42
C ASP A 255 -6.95 10.16 -8.69
N GLU A 256 -6.18 10.82 -9.55
CA GLU A 256 -6.40 12.22 -9.91
C GLU A 256 -7.73 12.49 -10.65
N GLN A 257 -8.37 11.49 -11.31
CA GLN A 257 -9.35 11.75 -12.38
C GLN A 257 -10.68 10.95 -12.32
N ASP A 258 -11.71 11.52 -12.96
CA ASP A 258 -12.98 10.85 -13.23
C ASP A 258 -12.85 9.89 -14.42
N ASN A 259 -13.86 9.06 -14.64
CA ASN A 259 -13.94 8.14 -15.77
C ASN A 259 -13.96 8.85 -17.16
N TYR A 260 -13.88 10.18 -17.24
CA TYR A 260 -13.78 10.99 -18.45
C TYR A 260 -12.50 11.87 -18.47
N GLY A 261 -11.54 11.62 -17.59
CA GLY A 261 -10.26 12.36 -17.53
C GLY A 261 -10.32 13.76 -16.91
N LYS A 262 -11.30 14.05 -16.05
CA LYS A 262 -11.44 15.34 -15.35
C LYS A 262 -10.99 15.24 -13.88
N PRO A 263 -10.35 16.26 -13.29
CA PRO A 263 -9.94 16.22 -11.89
C PRO A 263 -11.07 15.94 -10.89
N VAL A 264 -10.82 15.10 -9.88
CA VAL A 264 -11.79 14.75 -8.82
C VAL A 264 -11.35 15.21 -7.43
N ASP A 265 -12.30 15.32 -6.50
CA ASP A 265 -11.97 15.50 -5.08
C ASP A 265 -11.61 14.14 -4.46
N ALA A 266 -10.34 13.75 -4.62
CA ALA A 266 -9.80 12.50 -4.08
C ALA A 266 -9.87 12.39 -2.54
N SER A 267 -10.21 13.48 -1.83
CA SER A 267 -10.49 13.42 -0.39
C SER A 267 -11.78 12.67 -0.05
N ILE A 268 -12.67 12.44 -1.01
CA ILE A 268 -13.90 11.66 -0.82
C ILE A 268 -13.59 10.17 -1.01
N VAL A 269 -13.43 9.47 0.12
CA VAL A 269 -13.19 8.02 0.14
C VAL A 269 -14.52 7.30 0.30
N ASP A 270 -14.88 6.49 -0.70
CA ASP A 270 -16.10 5.68 -0.68
C ASP A 270 -15.87 4.37 0.09
N ARG A 271 -16.96 3.73 0.52
CA ARG A 271 -16.93 2.41 1.18
C ARG A 271 -17.91 1.45 0.52
N MET A 272 -17.58 0.15 0.51
CA MET A 272 -18.53 -0.87 0.07
C MET A 272 -19.69 -1.03 1.07
N LYS A 273 -19.41 -0.88 2.37
CA LYS A 273 -20.38 -0.86 3.47
C LYS A 273 -20.11 0.33 4.39
N GLY A 274 -21.17 1.07 4.72
CA GLY A 274 -21.11 2.33 5.47
C GLY A 274 -21.19 3.55 4.55
N GLU A 275 -21.10 4.74 5.14
CA GLU A 275 -21.10 6.01 4.41
C GLU A 275 -19.69 6.36 3.91
N SER A 276 -19.62 7.04 2.76
CA SER A 276 -18.41 7.68 2.25
C SER A 276 -17.98 8.81 3.18
N PHE A 277 -16.67 9.05 3.31
CA PHE A 277 -16.11 9.96 4.29
C PHE A 277 -14.96 10.79 3.71
N ARG A 278 -14.69 11.95 4.31
CA ARG A 278 -13.64 12.86 3.84
C ARG A 278 -12.32 12.65 4.59
N VAL A 279 -11.21 12.62 3.85
CA VAL A 279 -9.84 12.52 4.37
C VAL A 279 -9.11 13.85 4.12
N PRO A 280 -8.98 14.74 5.13
CA PRO A 280 -8.41 16.08 4.91
C PRO A 280 -6.97 16.09 4.39
N LEU A 281 -6.18 15.05 4.66
CA LEU A 281 -4.82 14.93 4.14
C LEU A 281 -4.78 14.91 2.60
N LEU A 282 -5.83 14.36 1.96
CA LEU A 282 -5.95 14.28 0.50
C LEU A 282 -6.46 15.58 -0.14
N GLU A 283 -6.74 16.63 0.66
CA GLU A 283 -6.97 17.99 0.15
C GLU A 283 -5.65 18.73 -0.13
N GLU A 284 -4.56 18.23 0.44
CA GLU A 284 -3.18 18.72 0.27
C GLU A 284 -2.34 17.78 -0.61
N TRP A 285 -2.59 16.46 -0.51
CA TRP A 285 -1.82 15.39 -1.16
C TRP A 285 -2.71 14.53 -2.07
N THR A 286 -2.67 14.77 -3.37
CA THR A 286 -3.45 13.99 -4.34
C THR A 286 -2.80 12.62 -4.59
N PRO A 287 -3.55 11.50 -4.62
CA PRO A 287 -3.05 10.22 -5.12
C PRO A 287 -2.68 10.34 -6.60
N ILE A 288 -1.56 9.76 -7.05
CA ILE A 288 -1.13 9.90 -8.45
C ILE A 288 -2.08 9.22 -9.44
N LEU A 289 -2.18 9.75 -10.65
CA LEU A 289 -2.90 9.15 -11.79
C LEU A 289 -2.37 7.75 -12.12
N LEU A 290 -3.26 6.76 -12.24
CA LEU A 290 -2.89 5.39 -12.62
C LEU A 290 -3.55 4.98 -13.95
N HIS A 291 -2.74 4.97 -15.01
CA HIS A 291 -3.19 4.64 -16.36
C HIS A 291 -3.74 3.21 -16.53
N HIS A 292 -3.45 2.30 -15.60
CA HIS A 292 -3.83 0.89 -15.64
C HIS A 292 -4.28 0.36 -14.27
N GLN A 293 -4.79 -0.87 -14.28
CA GLN A 293 -4.90 -1.83 -13.17
C GLN A 293 -4.27 -1.43 -11.82
N THR A 294 -5.01 -1.58 -10.71
CA THR A 294 -4.40 -1.72 -9.37
C THR A 294 -4.57 -3.11 -8.80
N HIS A 295 -3.65 -3.49 -7.91
CA HIS A 295 -3.71 -4.72 -7.13
C HIS A 295 -3.58 -4.38 -5.64
N ALA A 296 -4.71 -4.36 -4.92
CA ALA A 296 -4.77 -4.03 -3.49
C ALA A 296 -3.75 -4.81 -2.64
N ASN A 297 -3.56 -6.10 -2.94
CA ASN A 297 -2.66 -6.98 -2.20
C ASN A 297 -1.16 -6.69 -2.47
N ALA A 298 -0.85 -5.92 -3.53
CA ALA A 298 0.50 -5.48 -3.85
C ALA A 298 0.92 -4.23 -3.08
N CYS A 299 0.00 -3.39 -2.59
CA CYS A 299 0.33 -2.21 -1.78
C CYS A 299 0.17 -2.43 -0.26
N ALA A 300 -0.19 -3.65 0.17
CA ALA A 300 -0.39 -4.01 1.58
C ALA A 300 0.92 -4.35 2.30
N ILE A 301 1.24 -3.62 3.37
CA ILE A 301 2.36 -3.88 4.29
C ILE A 301 1.96 -4.72 5.51
N GLY A 302 0.66 -4.88 5.77
CA GLY A 302 0.10 -5.72 6.84
C GLY A 302 -1.43 -5.77 6.77
N ASP A 303 -2.05 -6.43 7.76
CA ASP A 303 -3.50 -6.52 7.86
C ASP A 303 -4.12 -5.11 7.95
N HIS A 304 -4.97 -4.79 6.97
CA HIS A 304 -5.60 -3.47 6.79
C HIS A 304 -4.62 -2.28 6.79
N GLN A 305 -3.36 -2.51 6.40
CA GLN A 305 -2.28 -1.52 6.40
C GLN A 305 -1.62 -1.43 5.02
N TYR A 306 -1.67 -0.24 4.40
CA TYR A 306 -1.32 -0.02 2.99
C TYR A 306 -0.38 1.18 2.80
N LEU A 307 0.45 1.14 1.76
CA LEU A 307 1.24 2.29 1.29
C LEU A 307 0.77 2.71 -0.11
N PHE A 308 0.51 3.99 -0.35
CA PHE A 308 0.30 4.49 -1.72
C PHE A 308 0.97 5.86 -1.96
N PRO A 309 1.34 6.16 -3.21
CA PRO A 309 2.07 7.38 -3.54
C PRO A 309 1.12 8.56 -3.78
N VAL A 310 1.57 9.74 -3.37
CA VAL A 310 0.84 11.01 -3.50
C VAL A 310 1.77 12.13 -3.96
N HIS A 311 1.21 13.20 -4.52
CA HIS A 311 1.91 14.44 -4.82
C HIS A 311 1.20 15.65 -4.22
N ASP A 312 1.94 16.72 -3.93
CA ASP A 312 1.36 18.01 -3.55
C ASP A 312 1.15 18.93 -4.75
N LYS A 313 0.63 20.15 -4.49
CA LYS A 313 0.36 21.18 -5.52
C LYS A 313 1.63 21.81 -6.14
N SER A 314 2.82 21.45 -5.68
CA SER A 314 4.11 21.79 -6.30
C SER A 314 4.69 20.65 -7.15
N GLY A 315 4.09 19.46 -7.10
CA GLY A 315 4.61 18.24 -7.72
C GLY A 315 5.60 17.48 -6.83
N GLN A 316 5.81 17.88 -5.57
CA GLN A 316 6.63 17.11 -4.64
C GLN A 316 5.88 15.83 -4.26
N MET A 317 6.54 14.69 -4.45
CA MET A 317 6.03 13.36 -4.09
C MET A 317 6.20 13.05 -2.60
N ALA A 318 5.24 12.32 -2.04
CA ALA A 318 5.32 11.64 -0.75
C ALA A 318 4.61 10.27 -0.79
N ILE A 319 4.57 9.57 0.34
CA ILE A 319 3.88 8.29 0.53
C ILE A 319 2.90 8.45 1.69
N ILE A 320 1.67 7.97 1.53
CA ILE A 320 0.73 7.82 2.63
C ILE A 320 0.72 6.37 3.11
N GLU A 321 0.86 6.19 4.42
CA GLU A 321 0.43 5.00 5.13
C GLU A 321 -1.07 5.12 5.46
N VAL A 322 -1.83 4.10 5.09
CA VAL A 322 -3.20 3.86 5.57
C VAL A 322 -3.14 2.77 6.62
N ARG A 323 -3.83 2.95 7.74
CA ARG A 323 -4.14 1.89 8.72
C ARG A 323 -5.62 1.93 9.04
N ASP A 324 -6.32 0.83 8.80
CA ASP A 324 -7.79 0.76 8.86
C ASP A 324 -8.43 1.86 8.00
N THR A 325 -8.86 2.97 8.60
CA THR A 325 -9.40 4.15 7.91
C THR A 325 -8.69 5.46 8.30
N VAL A 326 -7.48 5.36 8.84
CA VAL A 326 -6.61 6.48 9.23
C VAL A 326 -5.51 6.64 8.18
N PHE A 327 -5.30 7.88 7.73
CA PHE A 327 -4.33 8.23 6.67
C PHE A 327 -3.26 9.14 7.28
N SER A 328 -1.99 8.83 7.04
CA SER A 328 -0.84 9.60 7.54
C SER A 328 0.33 9.55 6.56
N LEU A 329 1.09 10.64 6.42
CA LEU A 329 2.33 10.62 5.63
C LEU A 329 3.35 9.69 6.30
N LEU A 330 3.94 8.77 5.52
CA LEU A 330 5.08 7.97 5.93
C LEU A 330 6.31 8.90 6.04
N PRO A 331 6.93 9.06 7.22
CA PRO A 331 8.09 9.94 7.35
C PRO A 331 9.29 9.35 6.61
N THR A 332 9.83 10.04 5.60
CA THR A 332 11.00 9.59 4.82
C THR A 332 12.29 10.29 5.24
N ALA A 333 13.42 9.60 5.15
CA ALA A 333 14.73 10.10 5.57
C ALA A 333 15.29 11.20 4.64
N CYS A 334 14.73 11.31 3.44
CA CYS A 334 15.00 12.35 2.44
C CYS A 334 13.74 12.58 1.59
N PRO A 335 13.65 13.68 0.83
CA PRO A 335 12.57 13.88 -0.16
C PRO A 335 12.61 12.80 -1.26
N ILE A 336 11.43 12.42 -1.76
CA ILE A 336 11.32 11.58 -2.96
C ILE A 336 11.82 12.40 -4.16
N PRO A 337 12.76 11.89 -4.98
CA PRO A 337 13.32 12.64 -6.08
C PRO A 337 12.30 12.80 -7.23
N VAL A 338 11.99 14.04 -7.57
CA VAL A 338 11.15 14.42 -8.72
C VAL A 338 11.95 15.11 -9.83
N HIS A 339 13.17 15.57 -9.53
CA HIS A 339 14.08 16.18 -10.51
C HIS A 339 15.47 15.55 -10.41
N THR A 340 16.13 15.37 -11.55
CA THR A 340 17.48 14.82 -11.62
C THR A 340 18.31 15.50 -12.73
N LYS A 341 19.61 15.19 -12.77
CA LYS A 341 20.49 15.51 -13.92
C LYS A 341 20.10 14.87 -15.25
N PHE A 342 19.05 14.03 -15.28
CA PHE A 342 18.49 13.41 -16.48
C PHE A 342 17.09 13.95 -16.83
N GLY A 343 16.67 15.06 -16.19
CA GLY A 343 15.31 15.60 -16.30
C GLY A 343 14.45 15.30 -15.09
N GLU A 344 13.18 15.71 -15.19
CA GLU A 344 12.10 15.44 -14.25
C GLU A 344 11.68 13.96 -14.30
N ILE A 345 11.35 13.35 -13.16
CA ILE A 345 10.86 11.96 -13.08
C ILE A 345 9.33 11.98 -12.97
N VAL A 346 8.68 11.36 -13.93
CA VAL A 346 7.27 10.98 -13.87
C VAL A 346 7.19 9.62 -13.18
N TRP A 347 6.56 9.55 -12.01
CA TRP A 347 6.23 8.31 -11.31
C TRP A 347 4.84 7.83 -11.77
N PHE A 348 4.68 6.55 -12.12
CA PHE A 348 3.48 6.07 -12.82
C PHE A 348 2.86 4.78 -12.27
N THR A 349 3.45 4.17 -11.23
CA THR A 349 2.95 2.91 -10.64
C THR A 349 2.38 3.13 -9.25
N GLN A 350 1.40 2.30 -8.88
CA GLN A 350 1.14 1.99 -7.47
C GLN A 350 2.44 1.54 -6.77
N ILE A 351 2.44 1.58 -5.43
CA ILE A 351 3.53 1.00 -4.65
C ILE A 351 3.40 -0.53 -4.66
N MET A 352 4.52 -1.21 -4.89
CA MET A 352 4.68 -2.67 -4.89
C MET A 352 5.48 -3.07 -3.65
N VAL A 353 4.84 -3.73 -2.70
CA VAL A 353 5.38 -4.12 -1.40
C VAL A 353 5.96 -5.52 -1.47
N ASP A 354 7.25 -5.63 -1.14
CA ASP A 354 7.89 -6.83 -0.67
C ASP A 354 7.73 -6.92 0.86
N ARG A 355 6.92 -7.89 1.31
CA ARG A 355 6.68 -8.15 2.74
C ARG A 355 7.74 -9.01 3.40
N GLU A 356 8.57 -9.72 2.64
CA GLU A 356 9.64 -10.58 3.16
C GLU A 356 10.89 -9.74 3.49
N HIS A 357 11.28 -8.86 2.57
CA HIS A 357 12.41 -7.95 2.74
C HIS A 357 12.04 -6.61 3.40
N GLN A 358 10.76 -6.42 3.76
CA GLN A 358 10.20 -5.18 4.32
C GLN A 358 10.49 -3.92 3.46
N CYS A 359 10.52 -4.12 2.14
CA CYS A 359 10.87 -3.11 1.15
C CYS A 359 9.67 -2.80 0.25
N ALA A 360 9.55 -1.57 -0.21
CA ALA A 360 8.49 -1.17 -1.14
C ALA A 360 9.08 -0.43 -2.34
N TYR A 361 8.50 -0.64 -3.51
CA TYR A 361 9.00 -0.13 -4.78
C TYR A 361 7.97 0.72 -5.52
N MET A 362 8.45 1.75 -6.21
CA MET A 362 7.68 2.56 -7.15
C MET A 362 8.52 2.80 -8.40
N MET A 363 7.94 2.71 -9.60
CA MET A 363 8.65 2.95 -10.85
C MET A 363 8.29 4.28 -11.52
N GLY A 364 9.28 4.84 -12.20
CA GLY A 364 9.20 6.11 -12.91
C GLY A 364 10.02 6.13 -14.19
N PHE A 365 9.91 7.20 -14.95
CA PHE A 365 10.72 7.50 -16.14
C PHE A 365 11.03 8.99 -16.21
N ASN A 366 12.13 9.38 -16.86
CA ASN A 366 12.30 10.79 -17.21
C ASN A 366 11.39 11.15 -18.40
N VAL A 367 11.04 12.43 -18.55
CA VAL A 367 10.13 12.92 -19.62
C VAL A 367 10.58 12.50 -21.03
N GLU A 368 11.88 12.38 -21.29
CA GLU A 368 12.41 11.90 -22.58
C GLU A 368 12.52 10.36 -22.70
N GLU A 369 12.02 9.61 -21.71
CA GLU A 369 12.02 8.14 -21.56
C GLU A 369 13.38 7.45 -21.68
N THR A 370 14.49 8.20 -21.66
CA THR A 370 15.84 7.65 -21.83
C THR A 370 16.30 6.84 -20.61
N LYS A 371 15.62 6.95 -19.47
CA LYS A 371 15.90 6.31 -18.17
C LYS A 371 14.59 5.78 -17.58
N LYS A 372 14.60 4.52 -17.11
CA LYS A 372 13.61 4.03 -16.15
C LYS A 372 14.23 4.12 -14.75
N PHE A 373 13.42 4.52 -13.77
CA PHE A 373 13.78 4.70 -12.36
C PHE A 373 13.00 3.74 -11.48
N VAL A 374 13.62 3.28 -10.39
CA VAL A 374 12.95 2.52 -9.33
C VAL A 374 13.32 3.15 -8.00
N LEU A 375 12.34 3.77 -7.34
CA LEU A 375 12.49 4.13 -5.94
C LEU A 375 12.29 2.86 -5.11
N ALA A 376 13.25 2.53 -4.27
CA ALA A 376 13.12 1.49 -3.24
C ALA A 376 13.09 2.14 -1.86
N ILE A 377 12.17 1.69 -1.02
CA ILE A 377 11.75 2.30 0.25
C ILE A 377 11.83 1.23 1.34
N ASN A 378 12.67 1.41 2.36
CA ASN A 378 12.64 0.59 3.56
C ASN A 378 11.59 1.16 4.52
N TYR A 379 10.41 0.55 4.59
CA TYR A 379 9.30 1.05 5.42
C TYR A 379 9.34 0.52 6.86
N ALA A 380 10.24 -0.41 7.18
CA ALA A 380 10.49 -0.86 8.56
C ALA A 380 11.35 0.13 9.37
N GLU A 381 12.07 1.03 8.70
CA GLU A 381 12.82 2.10 9.34
C GLU A 381 11.99 3.38 9.52
N HIS A 382 12.27 4.12 10.59
CA HIS A 382 11.58 5.37 10.93
C HIS A 382 12.60 6.47 11.27
N PRO A 383 12.79 7.50 10.42
CA PRO A 383 12.13 7.68 9.13
C PRO A 383 12.57 6.65 8.07
N ALA A 384 11.67 6.30 7.16
CA ALA A 384 11.85 5.33 6.10
C ALA A 384 12.98 5.75 5.15
N THR A 385 13.97 4.88 4.96
CA THR A 385 15.10 5.17 4.07
C THR A 385 14.78 4.80 2.63
N MET A 386 15.46 5.48 1.71
CA MET A 386 15.19 5.34 0.28
C MET A 386 16.49 5.34 -0.55
N MET A 387 16.47 4.55 -1.62
CA MET A 387 17.48 4.56 -2.67
C MET A 387 16.79 4.53 -4.02
N CYS A 388 17.18 5.41 -4.93
CA CYS A 388 16.60 5.51 -6.25
C CYS A 388 17.55 4.91 -7.29
N TYR A 389 17.16 3.78 -7.85
CA TYR A 389 17.92 3.11 -8.90
C TYR A 389 17.53 3.68 -10.28
N TYR A 390 18.49 3.74 -11.20
CA TYR A 390 18.21 4.16 -12.59
C TYR A 390 18.93 3.30 -13.62
N THR A 391 18.27 3.02 -14.75
CA THR A 391 18.81 2.14 -15.79
C THR A 391 19.81 2.86 -16.70
N GLY A 392 20.88 2.15 -17.09
CA GLY A 392 21.80 2.65 -18.13
C GLY A 392 21.19 2.64 -19.54
N GLN A 393 20.42 1.61 -19.84
CA GLN A 393 19.91 1.25 -21.16
C GLN A 393 18.65 2.04 -21.52
N ARG A 394 18.36 2.23 -22.82
CA ARG A 394 16.98 2.52 -23.27
C ARG A 394 16.20 1.21 -23.27
N MET A 395 14.95 1.28 -22.89
CA MET A 395 13.97 0.20 -22.89
C MET A 395 12.78 0.69 -23.71
N ALA A 396 11.90 -0.20 -24.17
CA ALA A 396 10.58 0.22 -24.64
C ALA A 396 9.86 1.03 -23.54
N SER A 397 8.93 1.90 -23.93
CA SER A 397 8.10 2.54 -22.92
C SER A 397 7.02 1.56 -22.50
N SER A 398 7.29 0.87 -21.40
CA SER A 398 6.23 0.21 -20.67
C SER A 398 5.68 1.13 -19.58
N VAL A 399 4.35 1.18 -19.56
CA VAL A 399 3.50 1.54 -18.42
C VAL A 399 2.72 0.33 -17.89
N THR A 400 2.98 -0.88 -18.40
CA THR A 400 2.48 -2.12 -17.77
C THR A 400 3.03 -2.21 -16.35
N LEU A 401 2.20 -2.65 -15.40
CA LEU A 401 2.65 -2.77 -14.01
C LEU A 401 3.83 -3.75 -13.91
N PRO A 402 4.91 -3.38 -13.21
CA PRO A 402 5.93 -4.34 -12.83
C PRO A 402 5.35 -5.37 -11.86
N VAL A 403 5.83 -6.60 -11.94
CA VAL A 403 5.54 -7.65 -10.96
C VAL A 403 6.73 -7.87 -10.05
N LEU A 404 6.47 -8.00 -8.75
CA LEU A 404 7.46 -8.47 -7.78
C LEU A 404 7.71 -9.97 -8.02
N THR A 405 8.97 -10.37 -8.10
CA THR A 405 9.36 -11.78 -8.14
C THR A 405 9.34 -12.38 -6.73
N PRO A 406 9.22 -13.72 -6.57
CA PRO A 406 9.27 -14.36 -5.26
C PRO A 406 10.57 -14.13 -4.47
N ASP A 407 11.65 -13.67 -5.13
CA ASP A 407 12.94 -13.39 -4.51
C ASP A 407 13.24 -11.89 -4.32
N GLY A 408 12.28 -10.97 -4.52
CA GLY A 408 12.44 -9.54 -4.22
C GLY A 408 13.04 -8.68 -5.35
N ASN A 409 12.92 -9.13 -6.60
CA ASN A 409 13.25 -8.36 -7.80
C ASN A 409 11.97 -7.85 -8.48
N LEU A 410 12.09 -6.99 -9.50
CA LEU A 410 10.94 -6.55 -10.31
C LEU A 410 11.09 -7.00 -11.76
N VAL A 411 10.03 -7.50 -12.38
CA VAL A 411 9.98 -7.81 -13.82
C VAL A 411 8.96 -6.93 -14.53
N ILE A 412 9.33 -6.38 -15.68
CA ILE A 412 8.43 -5.74 -16.64
C ILE A 412 8.30 -6.66 -17.85
N THR A 413 7.07 -6.78 -18.38
CA THR A 413 6.74 -7.53 -19.61
C THR A 413 6.04 -6.61 -20.61
N GLY A 414 6.43 -6.71 -21.89
CA GLY A 414 5.89 -5.90 -22.97
C GLY A 414 6.10 -4.39 -22.80
N GLY A 415 5.15 -3.60 -23.27
CA GLY A 415 5.31 -2.14 -23.44
C GLY A 415 4.90 -1.71 -24.86
N PHE A 416 5.15 -0.45 -25.20
CA PHE A 416 5.13 0.04 -26.59
C PHE A 416 6.48 0.64 -26.99
N ASP A 417 6.85 0.53 -28.27
CA ASP A 417 8.04 1.20 -28.78
C ASP A 417 7.74 2.69 -29.03
N SER A 418 8.27 3.57 -28.18
CA SER A 418 8.11 5.03 -28.29
C SER A 418 8.87 5.67 -29.46
N ASN A 419 9.56 4.90 -30.31
CA ASN A 419 9.97 5.36 -31.64
C ASN A 419 8.84 5.26 -32.69
N THR A 420 7.74 4.56 -32.39
CA THR A 420 6.62 4.35 -33.32
C THR A 420 5.51 5.36 -33.11
N THR A 421 4.94 5.88 -34.20
CA THR A 421 3.82 6.84 -34.16
C THR A 421 2.48 6.21 -33.75
N ASN A 422 2.45 4.89 -33.54
CA ASN A 422 1.23 4.09 -33.48
C ASN A 422 1.11 3.28 -32.18
N PHE A 423 1.99 3.50 -31.20
CA PHE A 423 2.08 2.71 -29.97
C PHE A 423 2.20 1.20 -30.25
N ASP A 424 3.09 0.82 -31.18
CA ASP A 424 3.28 -0.58 -31.54
C ASP A 424 3.75 -1.39 -30.31
N PRO A 425 2.99 -2.41 -29.86
CA PRO A 425 3.36 -3.19 -28.68
C PRO A 425 4.63 -4.01 -28.90
N THR A 426 5.38 -4.23 -27.82
CA THR A 426 6.66 -4.94 -27.84
C THR A 426 6.61 -6.27 -27.11
N ALA A 427 7.62 -7.11 -27.34
CA ALA A 427 7.81 -8.40 -26.67
C ALA A 427 8.88 -8.37 -25.56
N GLU A 428 9.50 -7.21 -25.28
CA GLU A 428 10.62 -7.12 -24.33
C GLU A 428 10.23 -7.64 -22.93
N VAL A 429 11.13 -8.39 -22.30
CA VAL A 429 10.99 -8.78 -20.88
C VAL A 429 12.26 -8.41 -20.12
N TRP A 430 12.10 -7.66 -19.04
CA TRP A 430 13.22 -7.04 -18.31
C TRP A 430 13.14 -7.30 -16.81
N LEU A 431 14.21 -7.90 -16.26
CA LEU A 431 14.42 -8.09 -14.83
C LEU A 431 15.24 -6.93 -14.25
N PHE A 432 14.79 -6.40 -13.13
CA PHE A 432 15.48 -5.39 -12.33
C PHE A 432 16.02 -6.10 -11.07
N PRO A 433 17.30 -6.50 -11.04
CA PRO A 433 17.87 -7.15 -9.87
C PRO A 433 17.93 -6.15 -8.70
N LEU A 434 17.18 -6.39 -7.64
CA LEU A 434 16.99 -5.49 -6.49
C LEU A 434 17.15 -6.21 -5.15
N ALA A 435 16.74 -7.47 -5.06
CA ALA A 435 16.76 -8.33 -3.86
C ALA A 435 18.03 -8.19 -3.00
N ASN A 436 19.18 -8.42 -3.62
CA ASN A 436 20.48 -8.47 -2.95
C ASN A 436 21.16 -7.09 -2.81
N LYS A 437 20.40 -5.98 -2.80
CA LYS A 437 20.94 -4.61 -2.70
C LYS A 437 20.50 -3.95 -1.41
N GLU A 438 21.41 -3.97 -0.44
CA GLU A 438 21.28 -3.25 0.83
C GLU A 438 20.78 -1.81 0.61
N LEU A 439 19.58 -1.52 1.12
CA LEU A 439 19.12 -0.15 1.25
C LEU A 439 19.97 0.57 2.30
N PRO A 440 20.20 1.89 2.18
CA PRO A 440 21.04 2.60 3.13
C PRO A 440 20.28 2.69 4.44
N GLN A 441 20.71 1.94 5.46
CA GLN A 441 20.08 1.98 6.79
C GLN A 441 19.98 3.42 7.29
N ALA A 442 18.89 3.71 8.02
CA ALA A 442 18.69 5.00 8.67
C ALA A 442 19.93 5.30 9.51
N ALA A 443 20.49 6.49 9.34
CA ALA A 443 21.69 6.91 10.06
C ALA A 443 21.35 7.06 11.55
N ILE A 444 21.38 5.94 12.29
CA ILE A 444 21.29 5.93 13.74
C ILE A 444 22.49 6.73 14.22
N ASN A 445 22.23 7.91 14.79
CA ASN A 445 23.27 8.74 15.39
C ASN A 445 23.72 8.12 16.73
N THR A 446 24.34 6.94 16.65
CA THR A 446 25.10 6.26 17.71
C THR A 446 26.51 6.83 17.87
N THR A 447 26.86 7.90 17.14
CA THR A 447 27.56 9.04 17.75
C THR A 447 26.68 9.62 18.86
N SER A 448 26.71 8.93 20.00
CA SER A 448 26.01 9.28 21.24
C SER A 448 26.15 10.78 21.52
N SER A 449 25.02 11.49 21.41
CA SER A 449 24.94 12.93 21.72
C SER A 449 25.30 13.25 23.18
N LYS A 450 25.44 12.22 24.03
CA LYS A 450 25.85 12.34 25.42
C LYS A 450 27.37 12.44 25.60
N ASP A 451 28.17 11.96 24.65
CA ASP A 451 29.62 11.82 24.82
C ASP A 451 30.36 13.17 24.72
N TYR A 452 29.70 14.17 24.13
CA TYR A 452 30.15 15.55 24.13
C TYR A 452 29.83 16.29 25.44
N TYR A 453 28.92 15.82 26.31
CA TYR A 453 28.65 16.51 27.59
C TYR A 453 29.81 16.40 28.60
N PRO A 454 30.52 15.27 28.74
CA PRO A 454 31.80 15.23 29.45
C PRO A 454 32.85 16.17 28.85
N LEU A 455 32.94 16.24 27.51
CA LEU A 455 33.94 17.08 26.83
C LEU A 455 33.65 18.58 26.96
N ILE A 456 32.40 19.00 26.70
CA ILE A 456 31.93 20.38 26.88
C ILE A 456 31.94 20.73 28.37
N GLY A 457 31.57 19.81 29.25
CA GLY A 457 31.68 19.95 30.70
C GLY A 457 33.12 20.17 31.14
N ALA A 458 34.08 19.39 30.62
CA ALA A 458 35.51 19.55 30.87
C ALA A 458 36.06 20.85 30.28
N VAL A 459 35.63 21.27 29.08
CA VAL A 459 36.05 22.54 28.46
C VAL A 459 35.47 23.74 29.23
N VAL A 460 34.21 23.71 29.66
CA VAL A 460 33.60 24.74 30.51
C VAL A 460 34.26 24.75 31.89
N LEU A 461 34.56 23.59 32.47
CA LEU A 461 35.30 23.48 33.73
C LEU A 461 36.73 24.03 33.56
N LEU A 462 37.43 23.74 32.47
CA LEU A 462 38.74 24.30 32.15
C LEU A 462 38.68 25.81 31.92
N ILE A 463 37.63 26.34 31.30
CA ILE A 463 37.42 27.80 31.14
C ILE A 463 37.10 28.46 32.49
N LEU A 464 36.34 27.82 33.36
CA LEU A 464 36.04 28.31 34.72
C LEU A 464 37.25 28.20 35.65
N VAL A 465 38.04 27.13 35.56
CA VAL A 465 39.29 26.94 36.30
C VAL A 465 40.37 27.87 35.76
N ALA A 466 40.51 28.06 34.45
CA ALA A 466 41.43 29.03 33.86
C ALA A 466 41.01 30.47 34.17
N GLY A 467 39.70 30.79 34.11
CA GLY A 467 39.16 32.09 34.49
C GLY A 467 39.35 32.39 35.98
N GLY A 468 39.06 31.41 36.84
CA GLY A 468 39.29 31.45 38.29
C GLY A 468 40.77 31.53 38.64
N TRP A 469 41.64 30.83 37.92
CA TRP A 469 43.09 30.90 38.07
C TRP A 469 43.67 32.21 37.54
N ILE A 470 43.17 32.77 36.43
CA ILE A 470 43.55 34.11 35.95
C ILE A 470 43.11 35.20 36.94
N TYR A 471 41.93 35.05 37.54
CA TYR A 471 41.44 35.91 38.61
C TYR A 471 42.30 35.80 39.88
N TRP A 472 42.50 34.58 40.38
CA TRP A 472 43.33 34.29 41.55
C TRP A 472 44.79 34.72 41.34
N LYS A 473 45.39 34.46 40.17
CA LYS A 473 46.75 34.88 39.77
C LYS A 473 46.85 36.39 39.55
N ARG A 474 45.75 37.10 39.26
CA ARG A 474 45.69 38.57 39.35
C ARG A 474 45.66 39.05 40.80
N CYS A 475 44.93 38.38 41.69
CA CYS A 475 44.87 38.70 43.12
C CYS A 475 46.17 38.35 43.89
N HIS A 476 46.89 37.30 43.50
CA HIS A 476 48.03 36.74 44.24
C HIS A 476 49.38 36.83 43.51
N ARG A 477 49.58 37.81 42.61
CA ARG A 477 50.87 37.94 41.87
C ARG A 477 52.02 38.47 42.74
N LYS A 478 52.62 37.60 43.55
CA LYS A 478 53.99 37.74 44.08
C LYS A 478 54.80 36.48 43.75
N ALA A 479 55.95 36.68 43.09
CA ALA A 479 57.09 35.77 42.87
C ALA A 479 56.86 34.28 42.48
N THR A 480 57.35 33.92 41.29
CA THR A 480 57.91 32.60 40.90
C THR A 480 59.19 32.25 41.71
N PRO A 481 59.79 31.03 41.68
CA PRO A 481 59.85 29.95 40.64
C PRO A 481 59.37 28.56 41.16
N GLU A 482 59.52 27.38 40.51
CA GLU A 482 59.63 26.84 39.12
C GLU A 482 59.87 25.28 39.25
N VAL A 483 60.10 24.54 38.14
CA VAL A 483 60.70 23.17 38.00
C VAL A 483 59.77 22.01 37.56
N LYS A 484 60.01 21.51 36.33
CA LYS A 484 60.21 20.12 35.79
C LYS A 484 59.54 18.87 36.45
N GLU A 485 59.33 17.70 35.82
CA GLU A 485 59.35 17.13 34.43
C GLU A 485 58.64 15.74 34.47
N SER A 486 57.74 15.39 33.53
CA SER A 486 57.89 14.50 32.34
C SER A 486 57.68 12.96 32.59
N PRO A 487 57.39 12.12 31.55
CA PRO A 487 56.66 10.84 31.70
C PRO A 487 57.34 9.56 31.12
N THR A 488 56.66 8.41 31.25
CA THR A 488 56.74 7.14 30.44
C THR A 488 55.45 6.30 30.70
N GLU A 489 54.80 5.55 29.78
CA GLU A 489 55.17 4.30 29.04
C GLU A 489 55.21 3.03 29.94
N GLU A 490 54.77 1.81 29.57
CA GLU A 490 54.16 1.29 28.32
C GLU A 490 53.45 -0.09 28.50
N ALA A 491 52.77 -0.55 27.42
CA ALA A 491 52.66 -1.95 26.93
C ALA A 491 51.79 -3.05 27.60
N THR A 492 51.61 -4.12 26.81
CA THR A 492 50.72 -5.32 26.87
C THR A 492 51.51 -6.53 26.28
N PRO A 493 50.95 -7.70 25.86
CA PRO A 493 49.74 -8.49 26.20
C PRO A 493 50.13 -10.00 26.53
N GLU A 494 49.49 -10.98 25.87
CA GLU A 494 49.85 -12.42 25.65
C GLU A 494 49.54 -13.49 26.74
N VAL A 495 49.19 -14.76 26.42
CA VAL A 495 48.43 -15.37 25.27
C VAL A 495 48.04 -16.86 25.57
N GLU A 496 47.01 -17.41 24.90
CA GLU A 496 46.69 -18.87 24.70
C GLU A 496 46.48 -19.79 25.95
N GLU A 497 46.04 -21.07 25.89
CA GLU A 497 45.73 -22.02 24.79
C GLU A 497 44.68 -23.12 25.18
N SER A 498 44.36 -24.02 24.23
CA SER A 498 43.94 -25.44 24.36
C SER A 498 42.45 -25.84 24.47
N ALA A 499 42.13 -27.03 23.94
CA ALA A 499 40.78 -27.62 23.83
C ALA A 499 40.79 -29.16 23.63
N SER A 500 39.72 -29.84 24.08
CA SER A 500 39.21 -31.18 23.67
C SER A 500 37.84 -31.39 24.37
N GLU A 501 36.78 -32.02 23.86
CA GLU A 501 36.54 -33.15 22.92
C GLU A 501 36.39 -34.52 23.61
N GLU A 502 35.15 -35.04 23.72
CA GLU A 502 34.68 -36.38 23.29
C GLU A 502 33.17 -36.61 23.65
N ALA A 503 32.57 -37.74 23.24
CA ALA A 503 31.11 -38.00 23.25
C ALA A 503 30.73 -39.50 23.46
N THR A 504 29.51 -39.91 23.04
CA THR A 504 28.97 -41.31 22.85
C THR A 504 28.30 -42.02 24.07
N PRO A 505 27.50 -43.11 23.91
CA PRO A 505 26.35 -43.31 22.97
C PRO A 505 25.15 -44.18 23.49
N GLU A 506 24.13 -44.40 22.61
CA GLU A 506 23.27 -45.64 22.45
C GLU A 506 22.31 -46.12 23.59
N VAL A 507 21.26 -46.97 23.45
CA VAL A 507 20.58 -47.81 22.39
C VAL A 507 19.03 -47.88 22.72
N GLU A 508 17.98 -48.55 22.17
CA GLU A 508 17.54 -49.63 21.22
C GLU A 508 16.07 -49.22 20.73
N GLU A 509 15.53 -49.48 19.52
CA GLU A 509 14.91 -50.68 18.87
C GLU A 509 13.52 -51.21 19.37
N SER A 510 12.57 -51.78 18.57
CA SER A 510 12.28 -51.83 17.09
C SER A 510 10.79 -52.37 16.81
N PRO A 511 10.28 -52.88 15.62
CA PRO A 511 8.84 -52.75 15.20
C PRO A 511 8.05 -54.05 14.82
N THR A 512 6.78 -53.97 14.29
CA THR A 512 6.13 -54.91 13.29
C THR A 512 4.70 -54.51 12.79
N GLU A 513 4.14 -55.24 11.80
CA GLU A 513 2.96 -54.96 10.93
C GLU A 513 1.76 -55.94 11.09
N GLU A 514 0.56 -55.63 10.52
CA GLU A 514 -0.23 -56.47 9.55
C GLU A 514 -1.67 -55.91 9.26
N ALA A 515 -2.47 -56.55 8.37
CA ALA A 515 -3.74 -56.01 7.83
C ALA A 515 -4.81 -57.06 7.34
N THR A 516 -6.00 -56.56 6.93
CA THR A 516 -7.13 -57.23 6.18
C THR A 516 -8.23 -57.99 7.01
N PRO A 517 -9.38 -58.46 6.46
CA PRO A 517 -10.52 -57.59 6.05
C PRO A 517 -12.00 -58.12 6.28
N GLU A 518 -12.99 -57.28 5.96
CA GLU A 518 -14.30 -57.59 5.28
C GLU A 518 -15.59 -58.14 6.02
N VAL A 519 -16.77 -57.88 5.40
CA VAL A 519 -18.10 -58.58 5.41
C VAL A 519 -19.31 -58.10 6.30
N GLU A 520 -20.47 -57.96 5.62
CA GLU A 520 -21.92 -58.07 6.00
C GLU A 520 -22.83 -56.95 6.58
N GLU A 521 -24.14 -57.26 6.61
CA GLU A 521 -25.32 -56.38 6.42
C GLU A 521 -26.54 -56.80 7.31
N SER A 522 -27.47 -55.87 7.58
CA SER A 522 -28.96 -56.05 7.65
C SER A 522 -29.75 -55.59 8.91
N ALA A 523 -31.04 -55.29 8.65
CA ALA A 523 -32.24 -55.41 9.52
C ALA A 523 -32.42 -54.60 10.84
N SER A 524 -33.11 -53.45 10.70
CA SER A 524 -34.31 -53.01 11.46
C SER A 524 -34.48 -53.20 12.99
N GLU A 525 -34.75 -52.09 13.71
CA GLU A 525 -35.90 -51.99 14.65
C GLU A 525 -36.38 -50.53 14.84
N GLU A 526 -37.48 -50.30 15.58
CA GLU A 526 -38.25 -49.04 15.59
C GLU A 526 -37.78 -47.94 16.58
N ALA A 527 -38.38 -46.74 16.46
CA ALA A 527 -37.78 -45.48 16.89
C ALA A 527 -38.15 -44.97 18.30
N LYS A 528 -37.20 -44.21 18.89
CA LYS A 528 -37.46 -43.17 19.90
C LYS A 528 -36.87 -41.82 19.43
N PRO A 529 -37.41 -40.67 19.85
CA PRO A 529 -37.10 -39.37 19.26
C PRO A 529 -35.73 -38.85 19.68
N VAL A 530 -34.72 -39.00 18.82
CA VAL A 530 -33.39 -38.42 18.99
C VAL A 530 -33.32 -37.05 18.29
N THR A 531 -32.89 -36.02 19.02
CA THR A 531 -32.51 -34.71 18.49
C THR A 531 -31.39 -34.88 17.47
N ARG A 532 -31.69 -34.65 16.18
CA ARG A 532 -30.72 -34.86 15.10
C ARG A 532 -29.58 -33.84 15.17
N SER A 533 -28.37 -34.34 15.40
CA SER A 533 -27.12 -33.62 15.15
C SER A 533 -27.09 -33.01 13.73
N PRO A 534 -26.38 -31.90 13.50
CA PRO A 534 -26.23 -31.33 12.16
C PRO A 534 -25.63 -32.35 11.20
N LEU A 535 -26.09 -32.36 9.94
CA LEU A 535 -25.72 -33.38 8.95
C LEU A 535 -24.22 -33.37 8.60
N MET A 536 -23.60 -32.21 8.72
CA MET A 536 -22.18 -31.93 8.50
C MET A 536 -21.78 -30.74 9.41
N PRO A 537 -20.50 -30.60 9.82
CA PRO A 537 -19.98 -29.40 10.48
C PRO A 537 -20.21 -28.09 9.71
N LYS A 538 -19.91 -26.94 10.30
CA LYS A 538 -20.10 -25.66 9.60
C LYS A 538 -19.18 -25.60 8.37
N GLU A 539 -17.89 -25.72 8.64
CA GLU A 539 -16.75 -25.57 7.74
C GLU A 539 -16.85 -26.53 6.56
N ALA A 540 -17.07 -27.83 6.84
CA ALA A 540 -17.20 -28.87 5.81
C ALA A 540 -18.42 -28.69 4.88
N THR A 541 -19.49 -28.05 5.36
CA THR A 541 -20.68 -27.76 4.54
C THR A 541 -20.42 -26.59 3.60
N ASP A 542 -19.70 -25.56 4.10
CA ASP A 542 -19.38 -24.34 3.35
C ASP A 542 -18.30 -24.66 2.29
N GLN A 543 -17.28 -25.48 2.63
CA GLN A 543 -16.33 -26.07 1.68
C GLN A 543 -17.03 -26.91 0.59
N LEU A 544 -18.04 -27.72 0.95
CA LEU A 544 -18.79 -28.48 -0.05
C LEU A 544 -19.61 -27.55 -0.97
N LEU A 545 -20.12 -26.42 -0.47
CA LEU A 545 -20.76 -25.43 -1.33
C LEU A 545 -19.77 -24.77 -2.30
N LEU A 546 -18.56 -24.42 -1.84
CA LEU A 546 -17.50 -23.89 -2.72
C LEU A 546 -17.20 -24.86 -3.87
N ARG A 547 -17.10 -26.17 -3.59
CA ARG A 547 -16.95 -27.21 -4.62
C ARG A 547 -18.18 -27.36 -5.54
N ILE A 548 -19.40 -27.11 -5.04
CA ILE A 548 -20.62 -27.05 -5.86
C ILE A 548 -20.61 -25.83 -6.79
N ARG A 549 -20.23 -24.65 -6.29
CA ARG A 549 -20.09 -23.40 -7.05
C ARG A 549 -19.06 -23.57 -8.16
N GLN A 550 -17.85 -24.03 -7.81
CA GLN A 550 -16.79 -24.37 -8.77
C GLN A 550 -17.28 -25.33 -9.88
N HIS A 551 -18.05 -26.37 -9.55
CA HIS A 551 -18.61 -27.26 -10.57
C HIS A 551 -19.70 -26.60 -11.44
N MET A 552 -20.49 -25.67 -10.89
CA MET A 552 -21.42 -24.86 -11.68
C MET A 552 -20.68 -23.98 -12.68
N ASP A 553 -19.64 -23.30 -12.22
CA ASP A 553 -18.88 -22.34 -13.03
C ASP A 553 -18.06 -23.09 -14.10
N GLU A 554 -17.30 -24.12 -13.72
CA GLU A 554 -16.39 -24.85 -14.62
C GLU A 554 -17.10 -25.73 -15.65
N GLN A 555 -18.14 -26.47 -15.25
CA GLN A 555 -18.77 -27.51 -16.09
C GLN A 555 -20.16 -27.13 -16.61
N ARG A 556 -20.71 -25.99 -16.14
CA ARG A 556 -22.03 -25.45 -16.49
C ARG A 556 -23.16 -26.50 -16.59
N PRO A 557 -23.28 -27.45 -15.64
CA PRO A 557 -24.24 -28.57 -15.73
C PRO A 557 -25.70 -28.10 -15.77
N TYR A 558 -25.98 -26.88 -15.28
CA TYR A 558 -27.30 -26.25 -15.30
C TYR A 558 -27.85 -26.03 -16.72
N LEU A 559 -27.00 -25.97 -17.75
CA LEU A 559 -27.40 -25.89 -19.16
C LEU A 559 -28.09 -27.17 -19.67
N ASN A 560 -27.91 -28.31 -19.00
CA ASN A 560 -28.68 -29.52 -19.27
C ASN A 560 -30.07 -29.41 -18.64
N SER A 561 -31.15 -29.58 -19.43
CA SER A 561 -32.52 -29.55 -18.91
C SER A 561 -32.79 -30.62 -17.84
N GLU A 562 -32.17 -31.79 -18.02
CA GLU A 562 -32.42 -33.01 -17.25
C GLU A 562 -31.60 -33.15 -15.96
N LEU A 563 -30.80 -32.14 -15.60
CA LEU A 563 -29.92 -32.15 -14.45
C LEU A 563 -30.65 -32.50 -13.13
N LYS A 564 -30.13 -33.50 -12.42
CA LYS A 564 -30.60 -33.95 -11.11
C LYS A 564 -29.48 -33.89 -10.07
N VAL A 565 -29.85 -33.75 -8.79
CA VAL A 565 -28.92 -33.64 -7.65
C VAL A 565 -27.84 -34.73 -7.64
N ARG A 566 -28.22 -35.95 -8.02
CA ARG A 566 -27.34 -37.12 -8.07
C ARG A 566 -26.17 -36.95 -9.04
N ASP A 567 -26.36 -36.20 -10.13
CA ASP A 567 -25.38 -36.12 -11.20
C ASP A 567 -24.17 -35.27 -10.72
N ILE A 568 -24.45 -34.20 -9.95
CA ILE A 568 -23.45 -33.39 -9.21
C ILE A 568 -22.84 -34.18 -8.05
N ALA A 569 -23.65 -34.96 -7.32
CA ALA A 569 -23.17 -35.78 -6.22
C ALA A 569 -22.11 -36.78 -6.70
N ASN A 570 -22.36 -37.42 -7.84
CA ASN A 570 -21.41 -38.29 -8.51
C ASN A 570 -20.13 -37.54 -8.94
N TYR A 571 -20.25 -36.38 -9.59
CA TYR A 571 -19.09 -35.57 -10.01
C TYR A 571 -18.19 -35.15 -8.84
N LEU A 572 -18.79 -34.77 -7.70
CA LEU A 572 -18.05 -34.30 -6.52
C LEU A 572 -17.60 -35.42 -5.57
N GLY A 573 -17.88 -36.69 -5.87
CA GLY A 573 -17.51 -37.83 -5.01
C GLY A 573 -18.25 -37.82 -3.67
N THR A 574 -19.54 -37.51 -3.67
CA THR A 574 -20.36 -37.30 -2.46
C THR A 574 -21.79 -37.80 -2.66
N ASN A 575 -22.70 -37.57 -1.72
CA ASN A 575 -24.10 -37.99 -1.81
C ASN A 575 -25.08 -36.82 -2.00
N SER A 576 -26.21 -37.09 -2.66
CA SER A 576 -27.25 -36.10 -2.98
C SER A 576 -27.85 -35.39 -1.77
N ARG A 577 -27.79 -36.01 -0.58
CA ARG A 577 -28.33 -35.45 0.66
C ARG A 577 -27.39 -34.37 1.21
N TYR A 578 -26.07 -34.54 1.09
CA TYR A 578 -25.09 -33.50 1.41
C TYR A 578 -25.15 -32.33 0.41
N ILE A 579 -25.23 -32.59 -0.90
CA ILE A 579 -25.46 -31.53 -1.91
C ILE A 579 -26.70 -30.69 -1.57
N SER A 580 -27.83 -31.35 -1.32
CA SER A 580 -29.10 -30.69 -0.97
C SER A 580 -29.03 -29.94 0.37
N TYR A 581 -28.26 -30.45 1.34
CA TYR A 581 -28.08 -29.84 2.64
C TYR A 581 -27.21 -28.58 2.56
N SER A 582 -26.07 -28.62 1.86
CA SER A 582 -25.18 -27.46 1.69
C SER A 582 -25.89 -26.29 1.00
N ILE A 583 -26.55 -26.55 -0.13
CA ILE A 583 -27.36 -25.55 -0.83
C ILE A 583 -28.46 -25.01 0.10
N LYS A 584 -29.23 -25.88 0.77
CA LYS A 584 -30.31 -25.40 1.64
C LYS A 584 -29.82 -24.61 2.87
N ARG A 585 -28.64 -24.92 3.41
CA ARG A 585 -28.12 -24.24 4.61
C ARG A 585 -27.53 -22.87 4.29
N VAL A 586 -26.80 -22.74 3.18
CA VAL A 586 -26.05 -21.53 2.85
C VAL A 586 -26.78 -20.65 1.83
N GLU A 587 -27.25 -21.22 0.73
CA GLU A 587 -28.03 -20.51 -0.31
C GLU A 587 -29.51 -20.32 0.06
N GLN A 588 -29.92 -20.85 1.22
CA GLN A 588 -31.27 -20.80 1.82
C GLN A 588 -32.43 -21.25 0.90
N CYS A 589 -32.12 -21.98 -0.18
CA CYS A 589 -33.07 -22.33 -1.23
C CYS A 589 -33.09 -23.84 -1.54
N THR A 590 -33.99 -24.26 -2.44
CA THR A 590 -34.04 -25.64 -2.93
C THR A 590 -33.05 -25.86 -4.07
N PHE A 591 -32.65 -27.10 -4.33
CA PHE A 591 -31.82 -27.44 -5.50
C PHE A 591 -32.39 -26.87 -6.80
N SER A 592 -33.69 -27.06 -7.07
CA SER A 592 -34.33 -26.56 -8.29
C SER A 592 -34.33 -25.03 -8.36
N ALA A 593 -34.45 -24.33 -7.22
CA ALA A 593 -34.32 -22.87 -7.18
C ALA A 593 -32.87 -22.41 -7.45
N TYR A 594 -31.88 -23.12 -6.89
CA TYR A 594 -30.46 -22.86 -7.13
C TYR A 594 -30.09 -23.04 -8.61
N ILE A 595 -30.45 -24.17 -9.22
CA ILE A 595 -30.26 -24.39 -10.68
C ILE A 595 -31.04 -23.35 -11.49
N ASN A 596 -32.23 -22.94 -11.07
CA ASN A 596 -33.00 -21.92 -11.77
C ASN A 596 -32.39 -20.52 -11.68
N LYS A 597 -31.69 -20.15 -10.59
CA LYS A 597 -30.84 -18.95 -10.56
C LYS A 597 -29.77 -19.04 -11.66
N HIS A 598 -29.03 -20.15 -11.68
CA HIS A 598 -27.99 -20.43 -12.70
C HIS A 598 -28.52 -20.33 -14.14
N ARG A 599 -29.71 -20.87 -14.41
CA ARG A 599 -30.33 -20.81 -15.76
C ARG A 599 -30.86 -19.41 -16.12
N VAL A 600 -31.50 -18.68 -15.21
CA VAL A 600 -31.97 -17.30 -15.50
C VAL A 600 -30.79 -16.36 -15.76
N ALA A 601 -29.71 -16.51 -15.00
CA ALA A 601 -28.53 -15.68 -15.16
C ALA A 601 -27.84 -15.90 -16.52
N TYR A 602 -27.57 -17.14 -16.91
CA TYR A 602 -27.03 -17.42 -18.25
C TYR A 602 -27.95 -16.90 -19.38
N ALA A 603 -29.27 -16.91 -19.18
CA ALA A 603 -30.21 -16.34 -20.16
C ALA A 603 -30.05 -14.82 -20.36
N GLN A 604 -29.88 -14.06 -19.26
CA GLN A 604 -29.63 -12.63 -19.27
C GLN A 604 -28.25 -12.29 -19.87
N GLN A 605 -27.20 -13.03 -19.52
CA GLN A 605 -25.88 -12.93 -20.15
C GLN A 605 -25.99 -13.13 -21.67
N LEU A 606 -26.68 -14.18 -22.10
CA LEU A 606 -26.83 -14.54 -23.50
C LEU A 606 -27.63 -13.47 -24.29
N ILE A 607 -28.59 -12.80 -23.65
CA ILE A 607 -29.29 -11.62 -24.19
C ILE A 607 -28.35 -10.42 -24.33
N ARG A 608 -27.50 -10.13 -23.33
CA ARG A 608 -26.51 -9.03 -23.35
C ARG A 608 -25.45 -9.21 -24.43
N ARG A 609 -24.87 -10.40 -24.52
CA ARG A 609 -23.82 -10.70 -25.50
C ARG A 609 -24.34 -10.76 -26.93
N HIS A 610 -25.62 -11.10 -27.12
CA HIS A 610 -26.25 -11.18 -28.43
C HIS A 610 -27.61 -10.46 -28.44
N PRO A 611 -27.63 -9.11 -28.54
CA PRO A 611 -28.88 -8.33 -28.46
C PRO A 611 -29.93 -8.68 -29.54
N ASP A 612 -29.56 -9.38 -30.61
CA ASP A 612 -30.51 -9.89 -31.63
C ASP A 612 -31.09 -11.30 -31.34
N ILE A 613 -30.59 -12.02 -30.32
CA ILE A 613 -30.98 -13.43 -30.08
C ILE A 613 -32.48 -13.59 -29.76
N LYS A 614 -33.11 -14.64 -30.31
CA LYS A 614 -34.53 -14.94 -30.07
C LYS A 614 -34.73 -15.54 -28.69
N LEU A 615 -35.75 -15.11 -27.94
CA LEU A 615 -36.03 -15.63 -26.60
C LEU A 615 -36.30 -17.14 -26.57
N THR A 616 -36.81 -17.70 -27.68
CA THR A 616 -36.97 -19.15 -27.88
C THR A 616 -35.64 -19.90 -27.91
N GLU A 617 -34.59 -19.27 -28.44
CA GLU A 617 -33.22 -19.81 -28.44
C GLU A 617 -32.55 -19.60 -27.08
N VAL A 618 -32.82 -18.46 -26.43
CA VAL A 618 -32.30 -18.14 -25.08
C VAL A 618 -32.72 -19.21 -24.08
N TYR A 619 -34.01 -19.55 -23.97
CA TYR A 619 -34.44 -20.49 -22.93
C TYR A 619 -33.88 -21.90 -23.15
N LEU A 620 -33.80 -22.34 -24.40
CA LEU A 620 -33.22 -23.64 -24.77
C LEU A 620 -31.72 -23.70 -24.46
N LYS A 621 -30.95 -22.70 -24.90
CA LYS A 621 -29.52 -22.60 -24.56
C LYS A 621 -29.29 -22.49 -23.06
N SER A 622 -30.23 -21.91 -22.32
CA SER A 622 -30.19 -21.78 -20.86
C SER A 622 -30.73 -23.00 -20.09
N GLY A 623 -30.91 -24.14 -20.75
CA GLY A 623 -31.30 -25.39 -20.08
C GLY A 623 -32.75 -25.43 -19.56
N PHE A 624 -33.63 -24.52 -19.98
CA PHE A 624 -35.06 -24.65 -19.67
C PHE A 624 -35.73 -25.64 -20.64
N ALA A 625 -36.41 -26.64 -20.09
CA ALA A 625 -37.17 -27.62 -20.89
C ALA A 625 -38.38 -27.01 -21.64
N ASN A 626 -38.87 -25.84 -21.23
CA ASN A 626 -39.96 -25.14 -21.90
C ASN A 626 -40.00 -23.64 -21.55
N GLU A 627 -40.57 -22.86 -22.47
CA GLU A 627 -40.71 -21.41 -22.41
C GLU A 627 -41.55 -20.91 -21.22
N ILE A 628 -42.62 -21.62 -20.85
CA ILE A 628 -43.52 -21.22 -19.75
C ILE A 628 -42.77 -21.22 -18.41
N SER A 629 -41.97 -22.26 -18.15
CA SER A 629 -41.14 -22.31 -16.95
C SER A 629 -40.05 -21.24 -16.97
N PHE A 630 -39.46 -20.95 -18.14
CA PHE A 630 -38.48 -19.86 -18.29
C PHE A 630 -39.08 -18.49 -17.97
N PHE A 631 -40.15 -18.09 -18.65
CA PHE A 631 -40.78 -16.78 -18.47
C PHE A 631 -41.24 -16.54 -17.02
N ARG A 632 -41.82 -17.56 -16.38
CA ARG A 632 -42.20 -17.47 -14.95
C ARG A 632 -40.96 -17.30 -14.07
N THR A 633 -40.01 -18.23 -14.13
CA THR A 633 -38.82 -18.21 -13.25
C THR A 633 -37.93 -16.99 -13.47
N PHE A 634 -37.80 -16.50 -14.71
CA PHE A 634 -37.10 -15.26 -15.01
C PHE A 634 -37.79 -14.06 -14.36
N LYS A 635 -39.13 -14.00 -14.38
CA LYS A 635 -39.89 -12.94 -13.71
C LYS A 635 -39.87 -13.07 -12.19
N ASP A 636 -39.93 -14.28 -11.65
CA ASP A 636 -39.82 -14.55 -10.20
C ASP A 636 -38.47 -14.07 -9.64
N ILE A 637 -37.40 -14.09 -10.44
CA ILE A 637 -36.03 -13.71 -10.04
C ILE A 637 -35.69 -12.25 -10.38
N THR A 638 -36.08 -11.74 -11.55
CA THR A 638 -35.69 -10.39 -12.03
C THR A 638 -36.77 -9.32 -11.84
N GLY A 639 -37.97 -9.70 -11.41
CA GLY A 639 -39.16 -8.83 -11.29
C GLY A 639 -39.89 -8.55 -12.61
N MET A 640 -39.28 -8.83 -13.76
CA MET A 640 -39.82 -8.53 -15.10
C MET A 640 -39.70 -9.71 -16.06
N THR A 641 -40.47 -9.73 -17.16
CA THR A 641 -40.37 -10.81 -18.16
C THR A 641 -39.06 -10.70 -18.97
N PRO A 642 -38.60 -11.81 -19.58
CA PRO A 642 -37.46 -11.79 -20.51
C PRO A 642 -37.59 -10.75 -21.63
N SER A 643 -38.82 -10.49 -22.11
CA SER A 643 -39.10 -9.48 -23.14
C SER A 643 -38.92 -8.05 -22.64
N GLU A 644 -39.45 -7.73 -21.46
CA GLU A 644 -39.30 -6.42 -20.82
C GLU A 644 -37.83 -6.16 -20.46
N TRP A 645 -37.15 -7.18 -19.92
CA TRP A 645 -35.73 -7.12 -19.57
C TRP A 645 -34.85 -6.87 -20.80
N LYS A 646 -35.04 -7.65 -21.87
CA LYS A 646 -34.32 -7.48 -23.13
C LYS A 646 -34.54 -6.09 -23.75
N ALA A 647 -35.78 -5.57 -23.70
CA ALA A 647 -36.10 -4.24 -24.20
C ALA A 647 -35.41 -3.12 -23.38
N LYS A 648 -35.21 -3.35 -22.07
CA LYS A 648 -34.49 -2.42 -21.19
C LYS A 648 -32.99 -2.36 -21.50
N GLU A 649 -32.30 -3.50 -21.58
CA GLU A 649 -30.85 -3.49 -21.88
C GLU A 649 -30.58 -2.87 -23.28
N LEU A 650 -31.44 -3.16 -24.27
CA LEU A 650 -31.43 -2.54 -25.61
C LEU A 650 -31.70 -1.03 -25.64
N ALA A 651 -32.26 -0.47 -24.56
CA ALA A 651 -32.44 0.97 -24.40
C ALA A 651 -31.22 1.61 -23.73
N ASN A 652 -30.61 0.92 -22.76
CA ASN A 652 -29.36 1.37 -22.12
C ASN A 652 -28.21 1.47 -23.15
N GLU A 653 -27.96 0.41 -23.94
CA GLU A 653 -26.91 0.39 -24.98
C GLU A 653 -27.11 1.46 -26.10
N LYS A 654 -28.25 2.17 -26.11
CA LYS A 654 -28.53 3.32 -27.00
C LYS A 654 -28.48 4.68 -26.30
N GLY A 655 -28.53 4.72 -24.97
CA GLY A 655 -28.16 5.89 -24.18
C GLY A 655 -26.65 6.09 -24.18
N ASP A 656 -25.89 5.00 -24.10
CA ASP A 656 -24.42 4.96 -24.06
C ASP A 656 -23.74 5.31 -25.42
N ALA A 657 -24.50 5.79 -26.41
CA ALA A 657 -24.08 5.94 -27.81
C ALA A 657 -24.37 7.33 -28.42
N ILE A 658 -24.52 8.37 -27.57
CA ILE A 658 -24.87 9.75 -27.94
C ILE A 658 -23.91 10.74 -27.29
#